data_AF-A0A9R1H055-F1
#
_entry.id   AF-A0A9R1H055-F1
#
_cell.length_a   1.000
_cell.length_b   1.000
_cell.length_c   1.000
_cell.angle_alpha   90.00
_cell.angle_beta   90.00
_cell.angle_gamma   90.00
#
_symmetry.space_group_name_H-M   'P 1'
#
loop_
_entity.id
_entity.type
_entity.pdbx_description
1 polymer ?
#
loop_
_entity_poly.entity_id
_entity_poly.type
_entity_poly.pdbx_seq_one_letter_code
_entity_poly.pdbx_strand_id
1 'polypeptide(L)'
;VSWKGVVSLLQLGKGLIEVKVSVSNIISTLISLVIESLRVAADTWCTSLQEALGVSEARRAFLPIKFFLINAVRICSVYPSEALTIYKDMIRCVLVISSSSILFSKDPLLKAAYEPLVELLESNSFHLLDTLMKSSEVRLESKCQLVQYFLENEEANGPAQLGQNDQREINLVSLGSIFSLDPDVDNRNRALLPAKLIVFLHFLTISPNLDEEVVIELSKKLQCLLNMLTLEDVYSFVLGCHIPTVYSADHPPVVVWQPVYTFLIQALKTYMIAAAAAASSVAWNELEAFLLESLFHPHFFCLEILTELWCFFTRCAESETSTYLINQLFLLLKTAASSEKVLAPLSAFRKVARAFCIILSYASCATVDQIYTCVLNDHNSSKSSVLHLALLLEGFPFDSLSDGIKVHAVNQLFTSFLGYLQSSLKNHGAIDLPTSSSGVIGLPVHALASALQRCEIKDYSPIDGKSITTMFKFSISLINLYRTAPDSSKGQLAQLISSVLDIISNMRHLWAFYQMEKLTLELHTLFMSSSDNSKAVLSQCKPSLASFMAILGHLNSSEDDSNSLCSAMPDLYHLLVRERHWALVHLAMGSFGYFAARTSFTQLWRFVPGDAALSYNTNTGVDIDENGFMLELRAFLQKEVALRADKWSEEQVCFLVSEGRVLKKLVETTSEIPQAPEREEKAAISMDVNTKKRKMPDGIGEGMALLQNGLKVMRSALYETDSAELKDRLATHLSRLESAVSQIASFSDKI
;
A
#
# COMPACT_ATOMS: atom_id res chain seq x y z
N VAL A 1 0.47 11.65 -55.90
CA VAL A 1 0.88 10.25 -55.67
C VAL A 1 -0.08 9.64 -54.65
N SER A 2 -0.67 8.46 -54.91
CA SER A 2 -1.60 7.82 -53.97
C SER A 2 -0.83 6.93 -53.01
N TRP A 3 -1.02 7.09 -51.69
CA TRP A 3 -0.42 6.22 -50.67
C TRP A 3 -0.77 4.74 -50.88
N LYS A 4 -1.98 4.45 -51.39
CA LYS A 4 -2.36 3.09 -51.79
C LYS A 4 -1.45 2.54 -52.89
N GLY A 5 -1.09 3.38 -53.87
CA GLY A 5 -0.14 3.03 -54.93
C GLY A 5 1.28 2.81 -54.41
N VAL A 6 1.74 3.66 -53.46
CA VAL A 6 3.05 3.52 -52.81
C VAL A 6 3.13 2.21 -52.02
N VAL A 7 2.12 1.91 -51.20
CA VAL A 7 2.05 0.66 -50.42
C VAL A 7 2.00 -0.56 -51.34
N SER A 8 1.18 -0.54 -52.40
CA SER A 8 1.13 -1.66 -53.36
C SER A 8 2.46 -1.85 -54.11
N LEU A 9 3.16 -0.78 -54.48
CA LEU A 9 4.47 -0.87 -55.11
C LEU A 9 5.50 -1.46 -54.15
N LEU A 10 5.55 -0.97 -52.91
CA LEU A 10 6.42 -1.51 -51.86
C LEU A 10 6.08 -2.98 -51.57
N GLN A 11 4.81 -3.38 -51.54
CA GLN A 11 4.44 -4.79 -51.34
C GLN A 11 4.89 -5.69 -52.51
N LEU A 12 4.69 -5.24 -53.75
CA LEU A 12 5.00 -6.03 -54.95
C LEU A 12 6.50 -6.05 -55.31
N GLY A 13 7.27 -5.08 -54.83
CA GLY A 13 8.68 -4.90 -55.17
C GLY A 13 9.68 -5.16 -54.03
N LYS A 14 9.30 -5.93 -53.01
CA LYS A 14 10.20 -6.37 -51.91
C LYS A 14 11.50 -6.95 -52.49
N GLY A 15 12.65 -6.53 -51.96
CA GLY A 15 13.99 -6.90 -52.43
C GLY A 15 14.56 -6.11 -53.61
N LEU A 16 13.75 -5.36 -54.38
CA LEU A 16 14.20 -4.57 -55.54
C LEU A 16 14.09 -3.05 -55.32
N ILE A 17 13.06 -2.62 -54.58
CA ILE A 17 12.73 -1.20 -54.39
C ILE A 17 13.51 -0.59 -53.22
N GLU A 18 13.86 -1.37 -52.20
CA GLU A 18 14.62 -0.93 -51.01
C GLU A 18 15.97 -0.30 -51.37
N VAL A 19 16.60 -0.76 -52.46
CA VAL A 19 17.89 -0.23 -52.96
C VAL A 19 17.74 1.18 -53.57
N LYS A 20 16.52 1.54 -53.99
CA LYS A 20 16.23 2.81 -54.69
C LYS A 20 15.43 3.80 -53.87
N VAL A 21 14.78 3.35 -52.79
CA VAL A 21 13.85 4.15 -52.00
C VAL A 21 14.08 3.89 -50.52
N SER A 22 14.22 4.97 -49.73
CA SER A 22 14.32 4.86 -48.28
C SER A 22 12.95 4.51 -47.68
N VAL A 23 12.75 3.22 -47.38
CA VAL A 23 11.52 2.71 -46.76
C VAL A 23 11.33 3.29 -45.36
N SER A 24 12.40 3.45 -44.58
CA SER A 24 12.35 4.07 -43.24
C SER A 24 11.86 5.52 -43.30
N ASN A 25 12.32 6.33 -44.26
CA ASN A 25 11.83 7.70 -44.43
C ASN A 25 10.35 7.75 -44.79
N ILE A 26 9.86 6.79 -45.57
CA ILE A 26 8.43 6.70 -45.92
C ILE A 26 7.59 6.39 -44.68
N ILE A 27 8.02 5.42 -43.86
CA ILE A 27 7.32 5.07 -42.62
C ILE A 27 7.34 6.25 -41.64
N SER A 28 8.50 6.89 -41.44
CA SER A 28 8.63 8.08 -40.56
C SER A 28 7.77 9.26 -41.05
N THR A 29 7.64 9.45 -42.37
CA THR A 29 6.71 10.46 -42.95
C THR A 29 5.26 10.15 -42.60
N LEU A 30 4.83 8.88 -42.73
CA LEU A 30 3.46 8.48 -42.37
C LEU A 30 3.18 8.66 -40.87
N ILE A 31 4.15 8.30 -40.01
CA ILE A 31 4.06 8.51 -38.56
C ILE A 31 3.97 10.00 -38.22
N SER A 32 4.79 10.83 -38.85
CA SER A 32 4.76 12.29 -38.66
C SER A 32 3.40 12.88 -39.05
N LEU A 33 2.80 12.39 -40.14
CA LEU A 33 1.45 12.80 -40.56
C LEU A 33 0.37 12.38 -39.55
N VAL A 34 0.51 11.21 -38.92
CA VAL A 34 -0.39 10.75 -37.85
C VAL A 34 -0.32 11.69 -36.65
N ILE A 35 0.90 11.94 -36.14
CA ILE A 35 1.14 12.79 -34.96
C ILE A 35 0.64 14.21 -35.23
N GLU A 36 1.01 14.80 -36.37
CA GLU A 36 0.63 16.16 -36.73
C GLU A 36 -0.88 16.33 -36.90
N SER A 37 -1.53 15.38 -37.57
CA SER A 37 -2.98 15.43 -37.75
C SER A 37 -3.73 15.31 -36.42
N LEU A 38 -3.21 14.48 -35.49
CA LEU A 38 -3.78 14.34 -34.16
C LEU A 38 -3.57 15.60 -33.33
N ARG A 39 -2.39 16.21 -33.43
CA ARG A 39 -2.08 17.50 -32.80
C ARG A 39 -3.08 18.57 -33.21
N VAL A 40 -3.27 18.76 -34.52
CA VAL A 40 -4.20 19.77 -35.05
C VAL A 40 -5.63 19.52 -34.56
N ALA A 41 -6.09 18.27 -34.53
CA ALA A 41 -7.41 17.93 -34.00
C ALA A 41 -7.52 18.26 -32.51
N ALA A 42 -6.52 17.88 -31.72
CA ALA A 42 -6.50 18.10 -30.28
C ALA A 42 -6.38 19.59 -29.91
N ASP A 43 -5.51 20.35 -30.60
CA ASP A 43 -5.39 21.81 -30.47
C ASP A 43 -6.74 22.49 -30.72
N THR A 44 -7.42 22.11 -31.81
CA THR A 44 -8.72 22.68 -32.18
C THR A 44 -9.74 22.42 -31.06
N TRP A 45 -9.87 21.18 -30.59
CA TRP A 45 -10.87 20.85 -29.57
C TRP A 45 -10.54 21.39 -28.19
N CYS A 46 -9.27 21.45 -27.79
CA CYS A 46 -8.88 21.98 -26.49
C CYS A 46 -8.96 23.51 -26.42
N THR A 47 -8.84 24.22 -27.55
CA THR A 47 -8.85 25.70 -27.58
C THR A 47 -10.22 26.31 -27.89
N SER A 48 -11.03 25.69 -28.76
CA SER A 48 -12.23 26.34 -29.31
C SER A 48 -13.57 25.77 -28.81
N LEU A 49 -13.56 24.65 -28.08
CA LEU A 49 -14.79 23.91 -27.80
C LEU A 49 -15.56 24.50 -26.59
N GLN A 50 -16.78 24.99 -26.86
CA GLN A 50 -17.70 25.51 -25.84
C GLN A 50 -18.79 24.50 -25.43
N GLU A 51 -19.06 23.51 -26.28
CA GLU A 51 -20.08 22.45 -26.10
C GLU A 51 -19.45 21.06 -26.26
N ALA A 52 -20.07 19.99 -25.74
CA ALA A 52 -19.50 18.65 -25.82
C ALA A 52 -19.33 18.17 -27.28
N LEU A 53 -18.18 17.55 -27.59
CA LEU A 53 -17.88 17.06 -28.94
C LEU A 53 -18.81 15.90 -29.32
N GLY A 54 -19.28 15.86 -30.57
CA GLY A 54 -20.06 14.72 -31.07
C GLY A 54 -19.19 13.53 -31.50
N VAL A 55 -19.63 12.30 -31.21
CA VAL A 55 -18.93 11.05 -31.61
C VAL A 55 -18.70 10.98 -33.14
N SER A 56 -19.68 11.41 -33.94
CA SER A 56 -19.58 11.43 -35.42
C SER A 56 -18.52 12.40 -35.91
N GLU A 57 -18.39 13.56 -35.26
CA GLU A 57 -17.39 14.56 -35.58
C GLU A 57 -15.98 14.06 -35.27
N ALA A 58 -15.79 13.47 -34.08
CA ALA A 58 -14.52 12.85 -33.71
C ALA A 58 -14.11 11.73 -34.68
N ARG A 59 -15.04 10.83 -35.04
CA ARG A 59 -14.77 9.77 -36.04
C ARG A 59 -14.33 10.36 -37.38
N ARG A 60 -14.98 11.41 -37.86
CA ARG A 60 -14.61 12.08 -39.12
C ARG A 60 -13.18 12.64 -39.08
N ALA A 61 -12.77 13.21 -37.95
CA ALA A 61 -11.41 13.72 -37.77
C ALA A 61 -10.35 12.59 -37.71
N PHE A 62 -10.68 11.44 -37.12
CA PHE A 62 -9.74 10.32 -36.98
C PHE A 62 -9.63 9.41 -38.22
N LEU A 63 -10.60 9.42 -39.14
CA LEU A 63 -10.55 8.59 -40.35
C LEU A 63 -9.28 8.82 -41.22
N PRO A 64 -8.87 10.07 -41.53
CA PRO A 64 -7.61 10.32 -42.23
C PRO A 64 -6.38 9.85 -41.44
N ILE A 65 -6.38 10.01 -40.12
CA ILE A 65 -5.28 9.60 -39.25
C ILE A 65 -5.13 8.08 -39.26
N LYS A 66 -6.25 7.35 -39.12
CA LYS A 66 -6.31 5.89 -39.25
C LYS A 66 -5.78 5.43 -40.61
N PHE A 67 -6.08 6.16 -41.68
CA PHE A 67 -5.57 5.82 -43.01
C PHE A 67 -4.04 5.87 -43.06
N PHE A 68 -3.40 6.91 -42.54
CA PHE A 68 -1.93 6.97 -42.50
C PHE A 68 -1.34 5.87 -41.62
N LEU A 69 -1.93 5.65 -40.44
CA LEU A 69 -1.47 4.66 -39.47
C LEU A 69 -1.54 3.22 -40.01
N ILE A 70 -2.65 2.83 -40.65
CA ILE A 70 -2.79 1.50 -41.26
C ILE A 70 -1.78 1.28 -42.38
N ASN A 71 -1.50 2.30 -43.19
CA ASN A 71 -0.51 2.18 -44.25
C ASN A 71 0.91 2.05 -43.67
N ALA A 72 1.22 2.74 -42.56
CA ALA A 72 2.48 2.54 -41.85
C ALA A 72 2.60 1.09 -41.34
N VAL A 73 1.59 0.56 -40.65
CA VAL A 73 1.55 -0.84 -40.18
C VAL A 73 1.79 -1.83 -41.32
N ARG A 74 1.12 -1.63 -42.47
CA ARG A 74 1.27 -2.50 -43.65
C ARG A 74 2.66 -2.45 -44.29
N ILE A 75 3.36 -1.33 -44.20
CA ILE A 75 4.73 -1.25 -44.71
C ILE A 75 5.68 -1.89 -43.70
N CYS A 76 5.52 -1.61 -42.40
CA CYS A 76 6.33 -2.22 -41.34
C CYS A 76 6.23 -3.76 -41.34
N SER A 77 5.06 -4.33 -41.66
CA SER A 77 4.91 -5.79 -41.72
C SER A 77 5.63 -6.44 -42.90
N VAL A 78 5.92 -5.67 -43.95
CA VAL A 78 6.64 -6.15 -45.14
C VAL A 78 8.15 -5.92 -44.99
N TYR A 79 8.54 -4.83 -44.30
CA TYR A 79 9.90 -4.34 -44.13
C TYR A 79 10.25 -4.11 -42.64
N PRO A 80 10.23 -5.17 -41.81
CA PRO A 80 10.38 -5.03 -40.37
C PRO A 80 11.81 -4.65 -39.96
N SER A 81 12.83 -5.02 -40.74
CA SER A 81 14.24 -4.65 -40.48
C SER A 81 14.48 -3.15 -40.70
N GLU A 82 13.88 -2.59 -41.76
CA GLU A 82 13.94 -1.15 -42.06
C GLU A 82 13.11 -0.35 -41.06
N ALA A 83 11.93 -0.86 -40.67
CA ALA A 83 11.09 -0.24 -39.66
C ALA A 83 11.76 -0.18 -38.29
N LEU A 84 12.56 -1.18 -37.93
CA LEU A 84 13.35 -1.17 -36.70
C LEU A 84 14.33 0.02 -36.65
N THR A 85 14.86 0.51 -37.77
CA THR A 85 15.80 1.65 -37.76
C THR A 85 15.18 2.95 -37.24
N ILE A 86 13.84 3.03 -37.21
CA ILE A 86 13.05 4.19 -36.76
C ILE A 86 12.12 3.82 -35.59
N TYR A 87 12.45 2.79 -34.82
CA TYR A 87 11.63 2.32 -33.69
C TYR A 87 11.30 3.43 -32.67
N LYS A 88 12.18 4.43 -32.50
CA LYS A 88 11.94 5.62 -31.67
C LYS A 88 10.72 6.41 -32.13
N ASP A 89 10.57 6.64 -33.43
CA ASP A 89 9.42 7.35 -34.01
C ASP A 89 8.12 6.54 -33.81
N MET A 90 8.22 5.22 -33.92
CA MET A 90 7.08 4.32 -33.70
C MET A 90 6.62 4.35 -32.24
N ILE A 91 7.55 4.22 -31.28
CA ILE A 91 7.25 4.34 -29.85
C ILE A 91 6.61 5.69 -29.55
N ARG A 92 7.17 6.78 -30.09
CA ARG A 92 6.63 8.13 -29.91
C ARG A 92 5.21 8.24 -30.45
N CYS A 93 4.94 7.70 -31.63
CA CYS A 93 3.59 7.67 -32.20
C CYS A 93 2.58 7.01 -31.25
N VAL A 94 2.94 5.86 -30.67
CA VAL A 94 2.09 5.14 -29.72
C VAL A 94 1.89 5.97 -28.44
N LEU A 95 2.96 6.53 -27.89
CA LEU A 95 2.88 7.37 -26.68
C LEU A 95 1.99 8.60 -26.88
N VAL A 96 2.11 9.28 -28.02
CA VAL A 96 1.27 10.45 -28.33
C VAL A 96 -0.21 10.07 -28.45
N ILE A 97 -0.52 8.95 -29.12
CA ILE A 97 -1.90 8.46 -29.25
C ILE A 97 -2.47 8.07 -27.88
N SER A 98 -1.75 7.29 -27.09
CA SER A 98 -2.21 6.88 -25.75
C SER A 98 -2.29 8.06 -24.77
N SER A 99 -1.37 9.03 -24.82
CA SER A 99 -1.48 10.25 -24.00
C SER A 99 -2.69 11.10 -24.39
N SER A 100 -2.97 11.21 -25.69
CA SER A 100 -4.17 11.90 -26.19
C SER A 100 -5.45 11.17 -25.75
N SER A 101 -5.43 9.83 -25.79
CA SER A 101 -6.48 8.97 -25.22
C SER A 101 -6.74 9.37 -23.76
N ILE A 102 -5.71 9.33 -22.91
CA ILE A 102 -5.83 9.63 -21.48
C ILE A 102 -6.33 11.07 -21.25
N LEU A 103 -5.82 12.05 -22.00
CA LEU A 103 -6.28 13.43 -21.91
C LEU A 103 -7.79 13.55 -22.20
N PHE A 104 -8.26 12.93 -23.28
CA PHE A 104 -9.68 12.98 -23.67
C PHE A 104 -10.58 12.23 -22.68
N SER A 105 -10.05 11.24 -21.96
CA SER A 105 -10.80 10.53 -20.92
C SER A 105 -11.07 11.38 -19.67
N LYS A 106 -10.19 12.34 -19.36
CA LYS A 106 -10.26 13.21 -18.17
C LYS A 106 -11.19 14.40 -18.39
N ASP A 107 -11.33 14.89 -19.62
CA ASP A 107 -12.17 16.04 -19.94
C ASP A 107 -13.61 15.60 -20.32
N PRO A 108 -14.64 16.01 -19.54
CA PRO A 108 -16.03 15.68 -19.84
C PRO A 108 -16.48 16.10 -21.24
N LEU A 109 -15.92 17.18 -21.80
CA LEU A 109 -16.28 17.72 -23.12
C LEU A 109 -15.70 16.88 -24.26
N LEU A 110 -14.61 16.14 -24.01
CA LEU A 110 -13.89 15.34 -25.00
C LEU A 110 -14.16 13.84 -24.87
N LYS A 111 -14.92 13.42 -23.86
CA LYS A 111 -15.22 12.01 -23.60
C LYS A 111 -15.83 11.26 -24.80
N ALA A 112 -16.60 11.95 -25.63
CA ALA A 112 -17.17 11.38 -26.86
C ALA A 112 -16.14 11.15 -27.99
N ALA A 113 -14.98 11.80 -27.94
CA ALA A 113 -13.85 11.55 -28.84
C ALA A 113 -13.10 10.27 -28.48
N TYR A 114 -13.16 9.88 -27.21
CA TYR A 114 -12.30 8.85 -26.65
C TYR A 114 -12.56 7.46 -27.25
N GLU A 115 -13.82 7.02 -27.31
CA GLU A 115 -14.17 5.72 -27.91
C GLU A 115 -13.73 5.61 -29.39
N PRO A 116 -14.01 6.61 -30.26
CA PRO A 116 -13.45 6.66 -31.61
C PRO A 116 -11.92 6.62 -31.66
N LEU A 117 -11.24 7.30 -30.74
CA LEU A 117 -9.77 7.31 -30.70
C LEU A 117 -9.22 5.92 -30.41
N VAL A 118 -9.76 5.23 -29.40
CA VAL A 118 -9.28 3.90 -29.04
C VAL A 118 -9.55 2.89 -30.16
N GLU A 119 -10.77 2.89 -30.70
CA GLU A 119 -11.16 1.97 -31.78
C GLU A 119 -10.36 2.21 -33.07
N LEU A 120 -10.17 3.47 -33.47
CA LEU A 120 -9.60 3.79 -34.77
C LEU A 120 -8.08 3.97 -34.75
N LEU A 121 -7.51 4.47 -33.67
CA LEU A 121 -6.10 4.88 -33.61
C LEU A 121 -5.29 4.02 -32.64
N GLU A 122 -5.72 3.88 -31.39
CA GLU A 122 -4.92 3.22 -30.34
C GLU A 122 -4.63 1.75 -30.67
N SER A 123 -5.65 0.97 -31.06
CA SER A 123 -5.46 -0.42 -31.51
C SER A 123 -4.50 -0.55 -32.70
N ASN A 124 -4.60 0.34 -33.69
CA ASN A 124 -3.70 0.33 -34.85
C ASN A 124 -2.28 0.79 -34.49
N SER A 125 -2.13 1.63 -33.47
CA SER A 125 -0.83 2.08 -32.98
C SER A 125 -0.10 0.95 -32.26
N PHE A 126 -0.78 0.14 -31.45
CA PHE A 126 -0.20 -1.06 -30.84
C PHE A 126 0.20 -2.10 -31.89
N HIS A 127 -0.57 -2.22 -32.98
CA HIS A 127 -0.19 -3.08 -34.11
C HIS A 127 1.16 -2.70 -34.76
N LEU A 128 1.61 -1.44 -34.68
CA LEU A 128 2.95 -1.06 -35.14
C LEU A 128 4.04 -1.79 -34.33
N LEU A 129 3.91 -1.81 -33.01
CA LEU A 129 4.88 -2.44 -32.11
C LEU A 129 4.79 -3.97 -32.20
N ASP A 130 3.57 -4.52 -32.17
CA ASP A 130 3.32 -5.96 -32.31
C ASP A 130 3.97 -6.54 -33.56
N THR A 131 3.89 -5.81 -34.68
CA THR A 131 4.45 -6.23 -35.97
C THR A 131 5.97 -6.42 -35.88
N LEU A 132 6.68 -5.54 -35.17
CA LEU A 132 8.12 -5.66 -34.97
C LEU A 132 8.44 -6.80 -33.99
N MET A 133 7.72 -6.87 -32.88
CA MET A 133 7.99 -7.83 -31.82
C MET A 133 7.72 -9.28 -32.24
N LYS A 134 6.69 -9.51 -33.07
CA LYS A 134 6.30 -10.84 -33.57
C LYS A 134 7.03 -11.25 -34.86
N SER A 135 7.80 -10.35 -35.48
CA SER A 135 8.50 -10.65 -36.73
C SER A 135 9.70 -11.58 -36.51
N SER A 136 9.84 -12.60 -37.35
CA SER A 136 11.02 -13.47 -37.39
C SER A 136 12.20 -12.86 -38.15
N GLU A 137 11.96 -11.82 -38.96
CA GLU A 137 13.01 -11.11 -39.72
C GLU A 137 13.81 -10.13 -38.82
N VAL A 138 13.26 -9.74 -37.67
CA VAL A 138 13.92 -8.84 -36.70
C VAL A 138 14.80 -9.64 -35.75
N ARG A 139 16.07 -9.23 -35.63
CA ARG A 139 17.00 -9.86 -34.68
C ARG A 139 16.52 -9.68 -33.25
N LEU A 140 16.65 -10.74 -32.47
CA LEU A 140 16.25 -10.80 -31.06
C LEU A 140 16.90 -9.69 -30.21
N GLU A 141 18.21 -9.44 -30.42
CA GLU A 141 18.95 -8.37 -29.74
C GLU A 141 18.28 -7.01 -29.92
N SER A 142 17.76 -6.74 -31.12
CA SER A 142 17.08 -5.49 -31.43
C SER A 142 15.68 -5.40 -30.82
N LYS A 143 14.97 -6.53 -30.68
CA LYS A 143 13.71 -6.57 -29.93
C LYS A 143 13.95 -6.25 -28.45
N CYS A 144 15.03 -6.79 -27.87
CA CYS A 144 15.43 -6.48 -26.49
C CYS A 144 15.81 -5.00 -26.32
N GLN A 145 16.56 -4.42 -27.28
CA GLN A 145 16.88 -2.99 -27.29
C GLN A 145 15.64 -2.09 -27.33
N LEU A 146 14.59 -2.49 -28.06
CA LEU A 146 13.32 -1.76 -28.10
C LEU A 146 12.67 -1.71 -26.70
N VAL A 147 12.62 -2.86 -26.00
CA VAL A 147 12.11 -2.93 -24.62
C VAL A 147 12.97 -2.13 -23.66
N GLN A 148 14.29 -2.20 -23.79
CA GLN A 148 15.23 -1.44 -22.96
C GLN A 148 15.04 0.06 -23.12
N TYR A 149 15.01 0.56 -24.36
CA TYR A 149 14.83 1.97 -24.67
C TYR A 149 13.52 2.54 -24.10
N PHE A 150 12.46 1.73 -24.07
CA PHE A 150 11.16 2.16 -23.55
C PHE A 150 11.18 2.38 -22.03
N LEU A 151 12.01 1.63 -21.30
CA LEU A 151 12.01 1.55 -19.83
C LEU A 151 13.29 2.12 -19.21
N GLU A 152 14.21 2.61 -20.04
CA GLU A 152 15.30 3.48 -19.64
C GLU A 152 14.76 4.88 -19.40
N ASN A 153 14.59 5.29 -18.14
CA ASN A 153 14.82 6.68 -17.77
C ASN A 153 15.55 6.77 -16.44
N GLU A 154 16.77 7.28 -16.54
CA GLU A 154 17.55 7.81 -15.45
C GLU A 154 16.76 8.86 -14.66
N GLU A 155 16.82 8.72 -13.35
CA GLU A 155 16.74 9.78 -12.33
C GLU A 155 16.48 11.21 -12.87
N ALA A 156 15.22 11.56 -13.10
CA ALA A 156 14.86 12.94 -13.41
C ALA A 156 14.38 13.65 -12.14
N ASN A 157 15.35 14.32 -11.53
CA ASN A 157 15.23 15.26 -10.41
C ASN A 157 14.18 16.37 -10.61
N GLY A 158 13.59 16.81 -9.49
CA GLY A 158 13.06 18.17 -9.29
C GLY A 158 11.54 18.33 -9.42
N PRO A 159 10.84 18.84 -8.38
CA PRO A 159 9.43 19.16 -8.50
C PRO A 159 9.28 20.43 -9.34
N ALA A 160 8.78 20.30 -10.58
CA ALA A 160 8.11 21.43 -11.20
C ALA A 160 6.83 21.66 -10.38
N GLN A 161 6.83 22.72 -9.55
CA GLN A 161 5.66 23.21 -8.86
C GLN A 161 4.62 23.62 -9.92
N LEU A 162 3.70 22.73 -10.25
CA LEU A 162 2.46 23.15 -10.89
C LEU A 162 1.61 23.77 -9.78
N GLY A 163 1.60 25.09 -9.73
CA GLY A 163 0.67 25.86 -8.89
C GLY A 163 -0.78 25.51 -9.22
N GLN A 164 -1.70 25.97 -8.36
CA GLN A 164 -3.13 25.91 -8.59
C GLN A 164 -3.49 26.78 -9.81
N ASN A 165 -3.34 26.22 -11.01
CA ASN A 165 -3.81 26.81 -12.26
C ASN A 165 -5.13 26.15 -12.68
N ASP A 166 -5.94 26.88 -13.44
CA ASP A 166 -7.20 26.38 -13.99
C ASP A 166 -6.97 25.14 -14.89
N GLN A 167 -7.89 24.16 -14.83
CA GLN A 167 -7.77 22.86 -15.51
C GLN A 167 -7.58 22.98 -17.05
N ARG A 168 -8.12 24.03 -17.67
CA ARG A 168 -7.90 24.32 -19.11
C ARG A 168 -6.45 24.73 -19.40
N GLU A 169 -5.82 25.51 -18.52
CA GLU A 169 -4.40 25.87 -18.65
C GLU A 169 -3.51 24.64 -18.44
N ILE A 170 -3.86 23.76 -17.49
CA ILE A 170 -3.16 22.49 -17.26
C ILE A 170 -3.27 21.58 -18.50
N ASN A 171 -4.46 21.47 -19.11
CA ASN A 171 -4.66 20.67 -20.32
C ASN A 171 -3.88 21.26 -21.52
N LEU A 172 -3.82 22.58 -21.68
CA LEU A 172 -3.07 23.25 -22.74
C LEU A 172 -1.55 23.10 -22.58
N VAL A 173 -1.03 23.23 -21.35
CA VAL A 173 0.38 22.98 -21.02
C VAL A 173 0.73 21.51 -21.23
N SER A 174 -0.17 20.60 -20.84
CA SER A 174 -0.04 19.15 -21.09
C SER A 174 -0.02 18.84 -22.58
N LEU A 175 -0.88 19.45 -23.39
CA LEU A 175 -0.93 19.27 -24.84
C LEU A 175 0.41 19.69 -25.51
N GLY A 176 0.93 20.87 -25.13
CA GLY A 176 2.24 21.34 -25.61
C GLY A 176 3.39 20.40 -25.24
N SER A 177 3.29 19.72 -24.09
CA SER A 177 4.27 18.71 -23.69
C SER A 177 4.12 17.39 -24.45
N ILE A 178 2.89 16.92 -24.74
CA ILE A 178 2.64 15.66 -25.45
C ILE A 178 3.17 15.69 -26.89
N PHE A 179 3.04 16.82 -27.58
CA PHE A 179 3.43 16.96 -28.98
C PHE A 179 4.79 17.65 -29.19
N SER A 180 5.62 17.78 -28.14
CA SER A 180 6.98 18.31 -28.22
C SER A 180 7.83 17.52 -29.22
N LEU A 181 8.77 18.18 -29.92
CA LEU A 181 9.41 17.68 -31.14
C LEU A 181 10.58 16.70 -30.97
N ASP A 182 11.09 16.49 -29.75
CA ASP A 182 12.35 15.76 -29.51
C ASP A 182 12.14 14.39 -28.82
N PRO A 183 12.41 13.26 -29.52
CA PRO A 183 12.23 11.91 -28.98
C PRO A 183 13.17 11.56 -27.81
N ASP A 184 14.30 12.23 -27.66
CA ASP A 184 15.21 12.03 -26.52
C ASP A 184 14.73 12.84 -25.28
N VAL A 185 13.94 13.91 -25.49
CA VAL A 185 13.27 14.68 -24.43
C VAL A 185 11.98 14.01 -23.96
N ASP A 186 11.26 13.31 -24.86
CA ASP A 186 10.03 12.57 -24.55
C ASP A 186 10.25 11.47 -23.50
N ASN A 187 11.46 10.91 -23.44
CA ASN A 187 11.77 9.93 -22.43
C ASN A 187 11.76 10.55 -21.00
N ARG A 188 12.11 11.83 -20.87
CA ARG A 188 12.09 12.58 -19.61
C ARG A 188 10.78 13.33 -19.34
N ASN A 189 9.81 13.24 -20.25
CA ASN A 189 8.57 13.99 -20.15
C ASN A 189 7.58 13.32 -19.18
N ARG A 190 7.36 13.98 -18.04
CA ARG A 190 6.44 13.54 -16.98
C ARG A 190 5.00 13.36 -17.47
N ALA A 191 4.57 14.16 -18.46
CA ALA A 191 3.22 14.08 -19.01
C ALA A 191 2.94 12.76 -19.77
N LEU A 192 4.00 12.09 -20.26
CA LEU A 192 3.88 10.83 -20.99
C LEU A 192 3.90 9.60 -20.08
N LEU A 193 4.15 9.74 -18.77
CA LEU A 193 4.28 8.60 -17.85
C LEU A 193 3.02 7.69 -17.81
N PRO A 194 1.78 8.22 -17.76
CA PRO A 194 0.59 7.37 -17.82
C PRO A 194 0.49 6.58 -19.14
N ALA A 195 0.83 7.19 -20.28
CA ALA A 195 0.88 6.47 -21.55
C ALA A 195 1.99 5.43 -21.57
N LYS A 196 3.14 5.74 -20.95
CA LYS A 196 4.23 4.77 -20.82
C LYS A 196 3.80 3.52 -20.05
N LEU A 197 3.06 3.71 -18.96
CA LEU A 197 2.44 2.62 -18.22
C LEU A 197 1.55 1.77 -19.14
N ILE A 198 0.61 2.38 -19.87
CA ILE A 198 -0.32 1.63 -20.74
C ILE A 198 0.41 0.80 -21.79
N VAL A 199 1.43 1.35 -22.44
CA VAL A 199 2.24 0.61 -23.42
C VAL A 199 3.03 -0.52 -22.75
N PHE A 200 3.57 -0.31 -21.55
CA PHE A 200 4.22 -1.39 -20.80
C PHE A 200 3.24 -2.52 -20.48
N LEU A 201 2.03 -2.19 -20.03
CA LEU A 201 0.96 -3.17 -19.78
C LEU A 201 0.54 -3.90 -21.05
N HIS A 202 0.55 -3.23 -22.21
CA HIS A 202 0.34 -3.88 -23.50
C HIS A 202 1.43 -4.93 -23.78
N PHE A 203 2.72 -4.61 -23.57
CA PHE A 203 3.81 -5.60 -23.70
C PHE A 203 3.64 -6.80 -22.77
N LEU A 204 3.26 -6.56 -21.51
CA LEU A 204 2.96 -7.65 -20.55
C LEU A 204 1.79 -8.51 -21.04
N THR A 205 0.76 -7.91 -21.63
CA THR A 205 -0.42 -8.63 -22.13
C THR A 205 -0.11 -9.50 -23.36
N ILE A 206 0.75 -9.03 -24.26
CA ILE A 206 1.15 -9.81 -25.45
C ILE A 206 2.32 -10.77 -25.18
N SER A 207 2.89 -10.77 -23.97
CA SER A 207 4.04 -11.59 -23.60
C SER A 207 3.95 -13.09 -23.91
N PRO A 208 2.77 -13.76 -23.90
CA PRO A 208 2.69 -15.16 -24.33
C PRO A 208 3.04 -15.39 -25.80
N ASN A 209 3.06 -14.34 -26.62
CA ASN A 209 3.38 -14.39 -28.05
C ASN A 209 4.77 -13.80 -28.37
N LEU A 210 5.60 -13.52 -27.35
CA LEU A 210 6.93 -12.95 -27.52
C LEU A 210 8.01 -14.02 -27.39
N ASP A 211 9.18 -13.74 -27.94
CA ASP A 211 10.37 -14.56 -27.74
C ASP A 211 10.79 -14.55 -26.26
N GLU A 212 11.36 -15.66 -25.79
CA GLU A 212 11.66 -15.87 -24.38
C GLU A 212 12.63 -14.81 -23.82
N GLU A 213 13.65 -14.42 -24.57
CA GLU A 213 14.62 -13.42 -24.13
C GLU A 213 14.00 -12.04 -23.97
N VAL A 214 12.95 -11.74 -24.73
CA VAL A 214 12.15 -10.53 -24.54
C VAL A 214 11.33 -10.62 -23.26
N VAL A 215 10.75 -11.79 -22.96
CA VAL A 215 10.03 -12.02 -21.69
C VAL A 215 10.96 -11.85 -20.49
N ILE A 216 12.20 -12.36 -20.57
CA ILE A 216 13.24 -12.16 -19.54
C ILE A 216 13.57 -10.67 -19.38
N GLU A 217 13.72 -9.94 -20.48
CA GLU A 217 14.03 -8.51 -20.41
C GLU A 217 12.88 -7.69 -19.81
N LEU A 218 11.63 -8.10 -20.04
CA LEU A 218 10.47 -7.53 -19.35
C LEU A 218 10.51 -7.82 -17.83
N SER A 219 10.99 -8.99 -17.39
CA SER A 219 11.09 -9.33 -15.95
C SER A 219 11.97 -8.32 -15.21
N LYS A 220 13.14 -8.03 -15.79
CA LYS A 220 14.13 -7.10 -15.23
C LYS A 220 13.62 -5.66 -15.10
N LYS A 221 12.51 -5.33 -15.77
CA LYS A 221 11.92 -3.99 -15.75
C LYS A 221 10.65 -3.90 -14.91
N LEU A 222 10.21 -4.99 -14.27
CA LEU A 222 9.07 -4.95 -13.34
C LEU A 222 9.33 -4.04 -12.14
N GLN A 223 10.58 -3.92 -11.68
CA GLN A 223 10.92 -2.95 -10.64
C GLN A 223 10.71 -1.50 -11.11
N CYS A 224 11.04 -1.19 -12.36
CA CYS A 224 10.76 0.13 -12.93
C CYS A 224 9.26 0.43 -12.95
N LEU A 225 8.41 -0.59 -13.20
CA LEU A 225 6.96 -0.44 -13.11
C LEU A 225 6.53 -0.05 -11.69
N LEU A 226 7.00 -0.75 -10.65
CA LEU A 226 6.64 -0.39 -9.26
C LEU A 226 7.07 1.04 -8.93
N ASN A 227 8.29 1.43 -9.34
CA ASN A 227 8.78 2.79 -9.14
C ASN A 227 7.89 3.82 -9.85
N MET A 228 7.46 3.57 -11.09
CA MET A 228 6.52 4.45 -11.81
C MET A 228 5.18 4.60 -11.09
N LEU A 229 4.65 3.53 -10.49
CA LEU A 229 3.36 3.56 -9.77
C LEU A 229 3.41 4.43 -8.50
N THR A 230 4.59 4.72 -7.95
CA THR A 230 4.74 5.64 -6.81
C THR A 230 4.62 7.11 -7.17
N LEU A 231 4.64 7.46 -8.46
CA LEU A 231 4.55 8.84 -8.94
C LEU A 231 3.09 9.32 -8.88
N GLU A 232 2.85 10.52 -8.32
CA GLU A 232 1.50 11.05 -8.04
C GLU A 232 0.56 11.04 -9.26
N ASP A 233 1.07 11.33 -10.47
CA ASP A 233 0.27 11.37 -11.70
C ASP A 233 -0.15 9.97 -12.18
N VAL A 234 0.72 8.98 -11.96
CA VAL A 234 0.48 7.59 -12.34
C VAL A 234 -0.41 6.92 -11.30
N TYR A 235 -0.13 7.14 -10.01
CA TYR A 235 -0.95 6.66 -8.90
C TYR A 235 -2.41 7.12 -9.04
N SER A 236 -2.63 8.43 -9.23
CA SER A 236 -3.97 8.98 -9.41
C SER A 236 -4.66 8.47 -10.68
N PHE A 237 -3.92 8.31 -11.79
CA PHE A 237 -4.45 7.74 -13.02
C PHE A 237 -4.92 6.29 -12.83
N VAL A 238 -4.11 5.45 -12.17
CA VAL A 238 -4.43 4.02 -12.01
C VAL A 238 -5.64 3.80 -11.12
N LEU A 239 -5.80 4.58 -10.05
CA LEU A 239 -6.93 4.45 -9.12
C LEU A 239 -8.18 5.19 -9.59
N GLY A 240 -8.04 6.31 -10.31
CA GLY A 240 -9.16 7.18 -10.66
C GLY A 240 -9.71 7.01 -12.07
N CYS A 241 -8.93 6.49 -13.01
CA CYS A 241 -9.33 6.44 -14.42
C CYS A 241 -9.81 5.06 -14.87
N HIS A 242 -10.66 5.09 -15.89
CA HIS A 242 -11.14 3.90 -16.59
C HIS A 242 -10.65 3.94 -18.04
N ILE A 243 -10.31 2.77 -18.58
CA ILE A 243 -9.92 2.59 -19.97
C ILE A 243 -10.91 1.67 -20.69
N PRO A 244 -11.15 1.88 -21.99
CA PRO A 244 -12.08 1.13 -22.79
C PRO A 244 -11.33 -0.08 -23.31
N THR A 245 -11.89 -1.24 -23.04
CA THR A 245 -11.40 -2.50 -23.58
C THR A 245 -12.40 -3.05 -24.57
N VAL A 246 -11.89 -3.42 -25.73
CA VAL A 246 -12.69 -4.03 -26.79
C VAL A 246 -12.78 -5.53 -26.51
N TYR A 247 -13.91 -5.98 -25.97
CA TYR A 247 -14.16 -7.41 -25.81
C TYR A 247 -14.70 -7.99 -27.12
N SER A 248 -13.98 -8.98 -27.65
CA SER A 248 -14.42 -9.78 -28.80
C SER A 248 -14.95 -11.12 -28.29
N ALA A 249 -16.06 -11.09 -27.54
CA ALA A 249 -16.73 -12.31 -27.09
C ALA A 249 -17.79 -12.77 -28.10
N ASP A 250 -18.62 -11.86 -28.65
CA ASP A 250 -19.58 -12.13 -29.73
C ASP A 250 -19.99 -10.79 -30.40
N HIS A 251 -20.38 -10.79 -31.68
CA HIS A 251 -20.67 -9.58 -32.49
C HIS A 251 -21.61 -8.54 -31.83
N PRO A 252 -21.48 -7.22 -32.15
CA PRO A 252 -20.28 -6.47 -32.51
C PRO A 252 -19.40 -6.19 -31.28
N PRO A 253 -18.11 -5.87 -31.44
CA PRO A 253 -17.21 -5.56 -30.33
C PRO A 253 -17.82 -4.52 -29.39
N VAL A 254 -18.10 -4.92 -28.15
CA VAL A 254 -18.62 -4.02 -27.12
C VAL A 254 -17.42 -3.39 -26.41
N VAL A 255 -17.40 -2.06 -26.40
CA VAL A 255 -16.42 -1.30 -25.63
C VAL A 255 -16.85 -1.31 -24.17
N VAL A 256 -16.12 -2.03 -23.33
CA VAL A 256 -16.34 -2.10 -21.89
C VAL A 256 -15.32 -1.23 -21.19
N TRP A 257 -15.80 -0.27 -20.41
CA TRP A 257 -14.98 0.58 -19.57
C TRP A 257 -14.56 -0.19 -18.32
N GLN A 258 -13.26 -0.44 -18.17
CA GLN A 258 -12.70 -1.10 -16.99
C GLN A 258 -11.75 -0.15 -16.25
N PRO A 259 -11.65 -0.26 -14.91
CA PRO A 259 -10.65 0.47 -14.15
C PRO A 259 -9.24 0.15 -14.65
N VAL A 260 -8.36 1.15 -14.71
CA VAL A 260 -6.95 0.95 -15.08
C VAL A 260 -6.26 -0.04 -14.12
N TYR A 261 -6.60 0.01 -12.83
CA TYR A 261 -6.16 -0.96 -11.84
C TYR A 261 -6.45 -2.41 -12.25
N THR A 262 -7.65 -2.70 -12.72
CA THR A 262 -8.03 -4.06 -13.15
C THR A 262 -7.19 -4.49 -14.36
N PHE A 263 -6.97 -3.59 -15.31
CA PHE A 263 -6.11 -3.87 -16.47
C PHE A 263 -4.65 -4.15 -16.07
N LEU A 264 -4.10 -3.35 -15.14
CA LEU A 264 -2.77 -3.53 -14.58
C LEU A 264 -2.60 -4.93 -13.96
N ILE A 265 -3.53 -5.33 -13.09
CA ILE A 265 -3.50 -6.65 -12.45
C ILE A 265 -3.63 -7.76 -13.49
N GLN A 266 -4.52 -7.62 -14.48
CA GLN A 266 -4.69 -8.62 -15.52
C GLN A 266 -3.44 -8.78 -16.39
N ALA A 267 -2.82 -7.67 -16.81
CA ALA A 267 -1.61 -7.68 -17.62
C ALA A 267 -0.44 -8.37 -16.87
N LEU A 268 -0.28 -8.07 -15.57
CA LEU A 268 0.73 -8.72 -14.73
C LEU A 268 0.45 -10.23 -14.57
N LYS A 269 -0.80 -10.64 -14.37
CA LYS A 269 -1.16 -12.07 -14.30
C LYS A 269 -0.89 -12.80 -15.61
N THR A 270 -1.26 -12.21 -16.75
CA THR A 270 -0.95 -12.75 -18.08
C THR A 270 0.55 -12.92 -18.28
N TYR A 271 1.33 -11.93 -17.82
CA TYR A 271 2.78 -12.02 -17.84
C TYR A 271 3.35 -13.12 -16.94
N MET A 272 2.83 -13.29 -15.72
CA MET A 272 3.24 -14.39 -14.84
C MET A 272 3.03 -15.76 -15.50
N ILE A 273 1.93 -15.95 -16.23
CA ILE A 273 1.67 -17.17 -16.99
C ILE A 273 2.72 -17.33 -18.11
N ALA A 274 3.02 -16.27 -18.86
CA ALA A 274 4.01 -16.31 -19.93
C ALA A 274 5.42 -16.65 -19.41
N ALA A 275 5.84 -16.04 -18.30
CA ALA A 275 7.13 -16.30 -17.66
C ALA A 275 7.23 -17.74 -17.12
N ALA A 276 6.13 -18.29 -16.60
CA ALA A 276 6.08 -19.68 -16.14
C ALA A 276 6.03 -20.70 -17.29
N ALA A 277 5.46 -20.34 -18.44
CA ALA A 277 5.36 -21.19 -19.63
C ALA A 277 6.61 -21.14 -20.53
N ALA A 278 7.57 -20.26 -20.23
CA ALA A 278 8.82 -20.14 -20.97
C ALA A 278 9.62 -21.46 -20.95
N ALA A 279 10.35 -21.73 -22.03
CA ALA A 279 11.05 -23.02 -22.18
C ALA A 279 12.23 -23.15 -21.20
N SER A 280 12.88 -22.04 -20.84
CA SER A 280 13.83 -21.96 -19.74
C SER A 280 13.15 -21.44 -18.46
N SER A 281 13.67 -21.86 -17.31
CA SER A 281 13.24 -21.33 -16.02
C SER A 281 13.79 -19.93 -15.72
N VAL A 282 14.55 -19.31 -16.63
CA VAL A 282 15.23 -18.03 -16.38
C VAL A 282 14.22 -16.90 -16.19
N ALA A 283 13.19 -16.83 -17.06
CA ALA A 283 12.14 -15.81 -16.94
C ALA A 283 11.38 -15.93 -15.59
N TRP A 284 11.10 -17.16 -15.18
CA TRP A 284 10.50 -17.42 -13.86
C TRP A 284 11.42 -17.01 -12.71
N ASN A 285 12.71 -17.35 -12.77
CA ASN A 285 13.67 -17.02 -11.71
C ASN A 285 13.80 -15.50 -11.51
N GLU A 286 13.83 -14.71 -12.60
CA GLU A 286 13.85 -13.24 -12.53
C GLU A 286 12.55 -12.68 -11.92
N LEU A 287 11.40 -13.25 -12.30
CA LEU A 287 10.10 -12.89 -11.72
C LEU A 287 10.02 -13.26 -10.23
N GLU A 288 10.51 -14.43 -9.84
CA GLU A 288 10.57 -14.88 -8.44
C GLU A 288 11.45 -13.95 -7.60
N ALA A 289 12.64 -13.60 -8.11
CA ALA A 289 13.53 -12.63 -7.46
C ALA A 289 12.83 -11.28 -7.27
N PHE A 290 12.18 -10.76 -8.32
CA PHE A 290 11.40 -9.53 -8.24
C PHE A 290 10.30 -9.57 -7.17
N LEU A 291 9.51 -10.66 -7.11
CA LEU A 291 8.42 -10.81 -6.14
C LEU A 291 8.93 -10.87 -4.70
N LEU A 292 10.08 -11.51 -4.46
CA LEU A 292 10.70 -11.63 -3.14
C LEU A 292 11.35 -10.31 -2.70
N GLU A 293 12.11 -9.65 -3.58
CA GLU A 293 12.75 -8.36 -3.29
C GLU A 293 11.72 -7.26 -3.03
N SER A 294 10.59 -7.31 -3.73
CA SER A 294 9.55 -6.29 -3.61
C SER A 294 8.61 -6.49 -2.41
N LEU A 295 8.71 -7.60 -1.68
CA LEU A 295 7.78 -7.93 -0.59
C LEU A 295 7.72 -6.84 0.51
N PHE A 296 8.83 -6.14 0.74
CA PHE A 296 8.94 -5.08 1.75
C PHE A 296 8.72 -3.67 1.19
N HIS A 297 8.10 -3.55 0.01
CA HIS A 297 7.91 -2.26 -0.63
C HIS A 297 7.14 -1.28 0.29
N PRO A 298 7.67 -0.06 0.54
CA PRO A 298 7.10 0.86 1.53
C PRO A 298 5.74 1.44 1.10
N HIS A 299 5.53 1.54 -0.22
CA HIS A 299 4.28 2.03 -0.81
C HIS A 299 3.18 0.95 -0.73
N PHE A 300 2.07 1.24 -0.04
CA PHE A 300 1.01 0.27 0.20
C PHE A 300 0.38 -0.25 -1.10
N PHE A 301 0.17 0.61 -2.10
CA PHE A 301 -0.45 0.21 -3.37
C PHE A 301 0.38 -0.84 -4.12
N CYS A 302 1.71 -0.70 -4.13
CA CYS A 302 2.61 -1.71 -4.70
C CYS A 302 2.53 -3.01 -3.91
N LEU A 303 2.46 -2.95 -2.57
CA LEU A 303 2.28 -4.12 -1.72
C LEU A 303 0.96 -4.84 -2.00
N GLU A 304 -0.15 -4.13 -2.21
CA GLU A 304 -1.44 -4.72 -2.57
C GLU A 304 -1.37 -5.44 -3.93
N ILE A 305 -0.72 -4.82 -4.93
CA ILE A 305 -0.48 -5.46 -6.24
C ILE A 305 0.32 -6.75 -6.06
N LEU A 306 1.45 -6.68 -5.35
CA LEU A 306 2.31 -7.84 -5.10
C LEU A 306 1.59 -8.95 -4.34
N THR A 307 0.76 -8.58 -3.35
CA THR A 307 -0.07 -9.53 -2.60
C THR A 307 -1.04 -10.24 -3.56
N GLU A 308 -1.72 -9.52 -4.45
CA GLU A 308 -2.62 -10.14 -5.44
C GLU A 308 -1.88 -11.06 -6.42
N LEU A 309 -0.65 -10.72 -6.83
CA LEU A 309 0.18 -11.57 -7.68
C LEU A 309 0.60 -12.86 -6.94
N TRP A 310 1.01 -12.76 -5.68
CA TRP A 310 1.29 -13.93 -4.86
C TRP A 310 0.05 -14.80 -4.66
N CYS A 311 -1.12 -14.20 -4.37
CA CYS A 311 -2.38 -14.93 -4.27
C CYS A 311 -2.77 -15.60 -5.59
N PHE A 312 -2.53 -14.96 -6.73
CA PHE A 312 -2.74 -15.56 -8.04
C PHE A 312 -1.82 -16.76 -8.26
N PHE A 313 -0.53 -16.61 -7.95
CA PHE A 313 0.43 -17.69 -8.02
C PHE A 313 0.03 -18.88 -7.15
N THR A 314 -0.30 -18.66 -5.88
CA THR A 314 -0.70 -19.73 -4.95
C THR A 314 -1.96 -20.47 -5.42
N ARG A 315 -2.90 -19.79 -6.09
CA ARG A 315 -4.11 -20.41 -6.66
C ARG A 315 -3.85 -21.26 -7.90
N CYS A 316 -2.86 -20.88 -8.72
CA CYS A 316 -2.67 -21.44 -10.07
C CYS A 316 -1.47 -22.37 -10.19
N ALA A 317 -0.48 -22.27 -9.29
CA ALA A 317 0.72 -23.09 -9.32
C ALA A 317 0.47 -24.50 -8.78
N GLU A 318 1.37 -25.42 -9.11
CA GLU A 318 1.38 -26.76 -8.53
C GLU A 318 1.55 -26.71 -7.00
N SER A 319 0.95 -27.66 -6.29
CA SER A 319 0.92 -27.64 -4.82
C SER A 319 2.33 -27.69 -4.21
N GLU A 320 3.29 -28.37 -4.85
CA GLU A 320 4.67 -28.48 -4.35
C GLU A 320 5.42 -27.15 -4.47
N THR A 321 5.35 -26.51 -5.65
CA THR A 321 5.99 -25.23 -5.94
C THR A 321 5.41 -24.09 -5.08
N SER A 322 4.08 -24.06 -4.93
CA SER A 322 3.42 -23.08 -4.06
C SER A 322 3.84 -23.26 -2.60
N THR A 323 3.87 -24.50 -2.10
CA THR A 323 4.32 -24.81 -0.73
C THR A 323 5.79 -24.39 -0.51
N TYR A 324 6.66 -24.64 -1.49
CA TYR A 324 8.07 -24.26 -1.41
C TYR A 324 8.25 -22.75 -1.26
N LEU A 325 7.60 -21.94 -2.10
CA LEU A 325 7.74 -20.48 -2.04
C LEU A 325 7.05 -19.86 -0.82
N ILE A 326 5.91 -20.41 -0.38
CA ILE A 326 5.30 -20.01 0.89
C ILE A 326 6.25 -20.26 2.06
N ASN A 327 6.98 -21.38 2.07
CA ASN A 327 7.99 -21.65 3.08
C ASN A 327 9.16 -20.65 3.02
N GLN A 328 9.60 -20.22 1.84
CA GLN A 328 10.61 -19.16 1.72
C GLN A 328 10.11 -17.82 2.29
N LEU A 329 8.89 -17.40 1.92
CA LEU A 329 8.25 -16.18 2.46
C LEU A 329 8.14 -16.24 3.98
N PHE A 330 7.77 -17.40 4.53
CA PHE A 330 7.72 -17.62 5.96
C PHE A 330 9.08 -17.46 6.63
N LEU A 331 10.15 -18.01 6.04
CA LEU A 331 11.51 -17.86 6.56
C LEU A 331 11.96 -16.40 6.54
N LEU A 332 11.67 -15.65 5.48
CA LEU A 332 11.96 -14.22 5.39
C LEU A 332 11.22 -13.44 6.49
N LEU A 333 9.92 -13.69 6.66
CA LEU A 333 9.12 -13.04 7.70
C LEU A 333 9.66 -13.37 9.11
N LYS A 334 10.09 -14.61 9.35
CA LYS A 334 10.72 -15.02 10.62
C LYS A 334 12.02 -14.29 10.90
N THR A 335 12.81 -13.94 9.88
CA THR A 335 14.02 -13.12 10.07
C THR A 335 13.68 -11.66 10.40
N ALA A 336 12.64 -11.09 9.77
CA ALA A 336 12.21 -9.72 9.98
C ALA A 336 11.56 -9.48 11.38
N ALA A 337 10.99 -10.53 11.97
CA ALA A 337 10.28 -10.50 13.26
C ALA A 337 11.08 -9.90 14.44
N SER A 338 12.42 -9.85 14.36
CA SER A 338 13.28 -9.28 15.42
C SER A 338 13.54 -7.77 15.33
N SER A 339 13.06 -7.06 14.30
CA SER A 339 13.50 -5.69 14.01
C SER A 339 12.50 -4.57 14.38
N GLU A 340 11.22 -4.88 14.58
CA GLU A 340 10.16 -3.86 14.72
C GLU A 340 9.18 -4.10 15.88
N LYS A 341 8.49 -3.04 16.33
CA LYS A 341 7.44 -3.12 17.35
C LYS A 341 6.18 -3.80 16.78
N VAL A 342 5.96 -5.07 17.13
CA VAL A 342 4.79 -5.89 16.72
C VAL A 342 3.45 -5.21 16.95
N LEU A 343 3.31 -4.45 18.04
CA LEU A 343 2.05 -3.79 18.40
C LEU A 343 1.82 -2.46 17.65
N ALA A 344 2.79 -1.99 16.85
CA ALA A 344 2.60 -0.79 16.04
C ALA A 344 1.79 -1.14 14.78
N PRO A 345 0.54 -0.68 14.64
CA PRO A 345 -0.22 -0.88 13.41
C PRO A 345 0.53 -0.21 12.24
N LEU A 346 0.55 -0.87 11.09
CA LEU A 346 1.20 -0.38 9.85
C LEU A 346 2.75 -0.39 9.84
N SER A 347 3.40 -1.03 10.82
CA SER A 347 4.84 -1.32 10.73
C SER A 347 5.13 -2.16 9.47
N ALA A 348 6.35 -2.08 8.91
CA ALA A 348 6.69 -2.84 7.71
C ALA A 348 6.51 -4.34 7.93
N PHE A 349 6.94 -4.84 9.09
CA PHE A 349 6.73 -6.23 9.51
C PHE A 349 5.25 -6.61 9.54
N ARG A 350 4.39 -5.77 10.12
CA ARG A 350 2.94 -6.03 10.18
C ARG A 350 2.26 -5.98 8.82
N LYS A 351 2.66 -5.06 7.94
CA LYS A 351 2.19 -5.01 6.55
C LYS A 351 2.51 -6.29 5.78
N VAL A 352 3.74 -6.80 5.91
CA VAL A 352 4.14 -8.05 5.27
C VAL A 352 3.46 -9.27 5.91
N ALA A 353 3.32 -9.29 7.24
CA ALA A 353 2.56 -10.34 7.92
C ALA A 353 1.10 -10.40 7.43
N ARG A 354 0.47 -9.24 7.17
CA ARG A 354 -0.86 -9.17 6.58
C ARG A 354 -0.90 -9.73 5.16
N ALA A 355 0.03 -9.31 4.29
CA ALA A 355 0.14 -9.87 2.94
C ALA A 355 0.30 -11.40 2.99
N PHE A 356 1.16 -11.89 3.88
CA PHE A 356 1.39 -13.32 4.07
C PHE A 356 0.14 -14.08 4.55
N CYS A 357 -0.63 -13.53 5.50
CA CYS A 357 -1.90 -14.13 5.93
C CYS A 357 -2.93 -14.21 4.77
N ILE A 358 -3.00 -13.18 3.93
CA ILE A 358 -3.87 -13.18 2.75
C ILE A 358 -3.40 -14.24 1.75
N ILE A 359 -2.10 -14.36 1.48
CA ILE A 359 -1.53 -15.40 0.62
C ILE A 359 -1.87 -16.80 1.15
N LEU A 360 -1.69 -17.03 2.45
CA LEU A 360 -2.03 -18.31 3.10
C LEU A 360 -3.51 -18.68 2.99
N SER A 361 -4.42 -17.70 2.93
CA SER A 361 -5.86 -17.99 2.77
C SER A 361 -6.20 -18.68 1.44
N TYR A 362 -5.32 -18.59 0.45
CA TYR A 362 -5.43 -19.28 -0.84
C TYR A 362 -4.59 -20.56 -0.92
N ALA A 363 -3.80 -20.87 0.10
CA ALA A 363 -2.95 -22.06 0.13
C ALA A 363 -3.74 -23.33 0.51
N SER A 364 -3.14 -24.50 0.26
CA SER A 364 -3.72 -25.78 0.70
C SER A 364 -3.71 -25.92 2.22
N CYS A 365 -4.70 -26.62 2.79
CA CYS A 365 -4.78 -26.87 4.23
C CYS A 365 -3.49 -27.49 4.80
N ALA A 366 -2.86 -28.41 4.06
CA ALA A 366 -1.60 -29.02 4.45
C ALA A 366 -0.45 -27.99 4.59
N THR A 367 -0.41 -26.97 3.72
CA THR A 367 0.57 -25.90 3.79
C THR A 367 0.32 -25.02 5.02
N VAL A 368 -0.94 -24.65 5.28
CA VAL A 368 -1.31 -23.84 6.45
C VAL A 368 -0.99 -24.57 7.75
N ASP A 369 -1.29 -25.87 7.82
CA ASP A 369 -0.96 -26.75 8.95
C ASP A 369 0.56 -26.84 9.18
N GLN A 370 1.34 -26.99 8.11
CA GLN A 370 2.80 -27.00 8.18
C GLN A 370 3.34 -25.68 8.74
N ILE A 371 2.92 -24.55 8.19
CA ILE A 371 3.35 -23.22 8.63
C ILE A 371 2.98 -22.99 10.10
N TYR A 372 1.76 -23.33 10.49
CA TYR A 372 1.31 -23.21 11.88
C TYR A 372 2.19 -24.03 12.82
N THR A 373 2.47 -25.29 12.46
CA THR A 373 3.32 -26.19 13.24
C THR A 373 4.77 -25.68 13.30
N CYS A 374 5.30 -25.10 12.23
CA CYS A 374 6.63 -24.49 12.18
C CYS A 374 6.74 -23.23 13.06
N VAL A 375 5.68 -22.43 13.16
CA VAL A 375 5.63 -21.30 14.10
C VAL A 375 5.71 -21.82 15.53
N LEU A 376 4.93 -22.85 15.87
CA LEU A 376 4.87 -23.40 17.23
C LEU A 376 6.15 -24.13 17.63
N ASN A 377 6.70 -25.03 16.81
CA ASN A 377 7.82 -25.89 17.19
C ASN A 377 9.10 -25.14 17.66
N ASP A 378 9.22 -23.84 17.40
CA ASP A 378 10.32 -22.98 17.84
C ASP A 378 9.99 -22.18 19.12
N HIS A 379 9.18 -22.76 20.02
CA HIS A 379 8.61 -22.18 21.25
C HIS A 379 9.61 -21.50 22.19
N ASN A 380 10.90 -21.84 22.12
CA ASN A 380 11.93 -21.29 22.99
C ASN A 380 12.55 -19.98 22.46
N SER A 381 12.19 -19.56 21.24
CA SER A 381 12.68 -18.31 20.66
C SER A 381 11.68 -17.17 20.87
N SER A 382 12.16 -16.05 21.41
CA SER A 382 11.39 -14.79 21.50
C SER A 382 10.83 -14.36 20.14
N LYS A 383 11.55 -14.65 19.06
CA LYS A 383 11.18 -14.36 17.67
C LYS A 383 9.94 -15.12 17.20
N SER A 384 9.83 -16.42 17.53
CA SER A 384 8.65 -17.22 17.16
C SER A 384 7.38 -16.67 17.81
N SER A 385 7.44 -16.29 19.09
CA SER A 385 6.27 -15.74 19.80
C SER A 385 5.80 -14.39 19.23
N VAL A 386 6.75 -13.55 18.80
CA VAL A 386 6.50 -12.28 18.11
C VAL A 386 5.86 -12.51 16.74
N LEU A 387 6.41 -13.45 15.96
CA LEU A 387 5.88 -13.83 14.66
C LEU A 387 4.45 -14.38 14.78
N HIS A 388 4.23 -15.30 15.73
CA HIS A 388 2.91 -15.86 16.00
C HIS A 388 1.90 -14.76 16.31
N LEU A 389 2.24 -13.83 17.20
CA LEU A 389 1.37 -12.70 17.53
C LEU A 389 1.07 -11.82 16.30
N ALA A 390 2.05 -11.53 15.46
CA ALA A 390 1.85 -10.73 14.25
C ALA A 390 0.89 -11.40 13.26
N LEU A 391 1.03 -12.71 13.04
CA LEU A 391 0.14 -13.48 12.17
C LEU A 391 -1.31 -13.46 12.70
N LEU A 392 -1.50 -13.65 14.01
CA LEU A 392 -2.82 -13.55 14.63
C LEU A 392 -3.41 -12.14 14.51
N LEU A 393 -2.59 -11.12 14.80
CA LEU A 393 -2.98 -9.72 14.67
C LEU A 393 -3.40 -9.37 13.25
N GLU A 394 -2.89 -10.07 12.24
CA GLU A 394 -3.20 -9.82 10.83
C GLU A 394 -4.18 -10.80 10.19
N GLY A 395 -4.81 -11.66 10.98
CA GLY A 395 -5.89 -12.55 10.51
C GLY A 395 -5.38 -13.82 9.85
N PHE A 396 -4.50 -14.55 10.53
CA PHE A 396 -4.10 -15.90 10.12
C PHE A 396 -5.33 -16.78 9.79
N PRO A 397 -5.32 -17.54 8.69
CA PRO A 397 -6.51 -18.27 8.20
C PRO A 397 -6.76 -19.55 9.01
N PHE A 398 -7.34 -19.41 10.21
CA PHE A 398 -7.68 -20.56 11.08
C PHE A 398 -8.69 -21.53 10.46
N ASP A 399 -9.56 -21.04 9.57
CA ASP A 399 -10.54 -21.89 8.90
C ASP A 399 -9.93 -22.85 7.88
N SER A 400 -8.70 -22.57 7.44
CA SER A 400 -7.94 -23.46 6.55
C SER A 400 -7.12 -24.52 7.31
N LEU A 401 -7.08 -24.48 8.64
CA LEU A 401 -6.41 -25.51 9.45
C LEU A 401 -7.23 -26.80 9.48
N SER A 402 -6.55 -27.95 9.56
CA SER A 402 -7.24 -29.21 9.85
C SER A 402 -7.88 -29.20 11.24
N ASP A 403 -9.02 -29.88 11.39
CA ASP A 403 -9.81 -29.87 12.64
C ASP A 403 -8.97 -30.21 13.87
N GLY A 404 -8.08 -31.20 13.78
CA GLY A 404 -7.20 -31.59 14.88
C GLY A 404 -6.24 -30.46 15.32
N ILE A 405 -5.63 -29.77 14.36
CA ILE A 405 -4.71 -28.65 14.63
C ILE A 405 -5.49 -27.43 15.11
N LYS A 406 -6.64 -27.14 14.52
CA LYS A 406 -7.53 -26.05 14.93
C LYS A 406 -7.94 -26.17 16.40
N VAL A 407 -8.37 -27.36 16.83
CA VAL A 407 -8.73 -27.61 18.24
C VAL A 407 -7.53 -27.47 19.17
N HIS A 408 -6.36 -27.99 18.77
CA HIS A 408 -5.13 -27.84 19.55
C HIS A 408 -4.72 -26.36 19.70
N ALA A 409 -4.75 -25.61 18.60
CA ALA A 409 -4.44 -24.19 18.54
C ALA A 409 -5.31 -23.36 19.49
N VAL A 410 -6.63 -23.58 19.44
CA VAL A 410 -7.60 -22.89 20.30
C VAL A 410 -7.35 -23.23 21.77
N ASN A 411 -7.15 -24.51 22.10
CA ASN A 411 -6.86 -24.94 23.48
C ASN A 411 -5.54 -24.34 24.00
N GLN A 412 -4.51 -24.24 23.16
CA GLN A 412 -3.23 -23.64 23.53
C GLN A 412 -3.35 -22.14 23.80
N LEU A 413 -4.11 -21.40 22.98
CA LEU A 413 -4.39 -19.97 23.19
C LEU A 413 -5.11 -19.75 24.52
N PHE A 414 -6.16 -20.51 24.81
CA PHE A 414 -6.89 -20.42 26.08
C PHE A 414 -6.03 -20.80 27.28
N THR A 415 -5.27 -21.89 27.20
CA THR A 415 -4.40 -22.34 28.30
C THR A 415 -3.32 -21.30 28.60
N SER A 416 -2.71 -20.71 27.56
CA SER A 416 -1.70 -19.66 27.70
C SER A 416 -2.28 -18.39 28.32
N PHE A 417 -3.48 -17.99 27.90
CA PHE A 417 -4.20 -16.85 28.46
C PHE A 417 -4.54 -17.05 29.94
N LEU A 418 -5.12 -18.20 30.30
CA LEU A 418 -5.47 -18.51 31.69
C LEU A 418 -4.22 -18.59 32.58
N GLY A 419 -3.14 -19.19 32.09
CA GLY A 419 -1.84 -19.20 32.78
C GLY A 419 -1.27 -17.79 33.00
N TYR A 420 -1.44 -16.89 32.02
CA TYR A 420 -1.04 -15.49 32.14
C TYR A 420 -1.87 -14.73 33.18
N LEU A 421 -3.19 -14.89 33.19
CA LEU A 421 -4.07 -14.27 34.19
C LEU A 421 -3.72 -14.74 35.61
N GLN A 422 -3.53 -16.06 35.79
CA GLN A 422 -3.20 -16.63 37.09
C GLN A 422 -1.83 -16.18 37.59
N SER A 423 -0.81 -16.13 36.73
CA SER A 423 0.53 -15.65 37.11
C SER A 423 0.54 -14.16 37.47
N SER A 424 -0.15 -13.33 36.69
CA SER A 424 -0.21 -11.87 36.91
C SER A 424 -0.94 -11.47 38.20
N LEU A 425 -1.78 -12.35 38.76
CA LEU A 425 -2.61 -12.08 39.96
C LEU A 425 -2.10 -12.78 41.24
N LYS A 426 -0.97 -13.51 41.20
CA LYS A 426 -0.46 -14.30 42.34
C LYS A 426 -0.02 -13.46 43.55
N ASN A 427 0.27 -12.16 43.39
CA ASN A 427 0.82 -11.29 44.42
C ASN A 427 -0.20 -10.28 44.96
N HIS A 428 -1.10 -10.72 45.85
CA HIS A 428 -2.02 -9.86 46.64
C HIS A 428 -2.82 -8.79 45.86
N GLY A 429 -3.12 -9.02 44.58
CA GLY A 429 -3.90 -8.09 43.75
C GLY A 429 -3.08 -6.99 43.06
N ALA A 430 -1.75 -6.97 43.22
CA ALA A 430 -0.85 -6.15 42.41
C ALA A 430 -0.45 -6.92 41.14
N ILE A 431 -0.56 -6.26 39.98
CA ILE A 431 -0.11 -6.83 38.70
C ILE A 431 1.41 -6.67 38.62
N ASP A 432 2.15 -7.75 38.80
CA ASP A 432 3.54 -7.83 38.34
C ASP A 432 3.52 -8.14 36.85
N LEU A 433 3.71 -7.10 36.05
CA LEU A 433 3.72 -7.22 34.59
C LEU A 433 4.94 -8.07 34.19
N PRO A 434 4.77 -9.33 33.76
CA PRO A 434 5.91 -10.17 33.46
C PRO A 434 6.63 -9.56 32.26
N THR A 435 7.93 -9.26 32.38
CA THR A 435 8.76 -9.05 31.20
C THR A 435 8.88 -10.40 30.50
N SER A 436 8.02 -10.65 29.52
CA SER A 436 8.14 -11.82 28.66
C SER A 436 9.54 -11.84 28.04
N SER A 437 10.10 -13.04 27.79
CA SER A 437 11.37 -13.17 27.05
C SER A 437 11.31 -12.54 25.65
N SER A 438 10.11 -12.22 25.16
CA SER A 438 9.83 -11.56 23.88
C SER A 438 9.70 -10.04 23.94
N GLY A 439 9.76 -9.43 25.13
CA GLY A 439 9.67 -7.97 25.30
C GLY A 439 8.28 -7.37 25.05
N VAL A 440 7.26 -8.20 24.73
CA VAL A 440 5.87 -7.78 24.54
C VAL A 440 5.06 -8.11 25.80
N ILE A 441 4.59 -7.06 26.49
CA ILE A 441 3.68 -7.16 27.62
C ILE A 441 2.35 -7.76 27.16
N GLY A 442 1.78 -8.69 27.94
CA GLY A 442 0.44 -9.21 27.66
C GLY A 442 0.32 -10.04 26.38
N LEU A 443 1.42 -10.60 25.86
CA LEU A 443 1.43 -11.39 24.61
C LEU A 443 0.29 -12.44 24.53
N PRO A 444 0.02 -13.27 25.56
CA PRO A 444 -1.08 -14.23 25.50
C PRO A 444 -2.48 -13.58 25.40
N VAL A 445 -2.64 -12.38 25.96
CA VAL A 445 -3.89 -11.60 25.91
C VAL A 445 -4.09 -11.04 24.51
N HIS A 446 -3.06 -10.42 23.92
CA HIS A 446 -3.13 -9.90 22.56
C HIS A 446 -3.36 -11.02 21.52
N ALA A 447 -2.72 -12.18 21.70
CA ALA A 447 -2.90 -13.34 20.84
C ALA A 447 -4.35 -13.84 20.84
N LEU A 448 -4.93 -14.06 22.03
CA LEU A 448 -6.31 -14.53 22.15
C LEU A 448 -7.32 -13.49 21.62
N ALA A 449 -7.14 -12.22 21.96
CA ALA A 449 -8.01 -11.14 21.47
C ALA A 449 -8.06 -11.10 19.94
N SER A 450 -6.89 -11.18 19.31
CA SER A 450 -6.77 -11.15 17.85
C SER A 450 -7.40 -12.37 17.20
N ALA A 451 -7.17 -13.57 17.76
CA ALA A 451 -7.77 -14.80 17.27
C ALA A 451 -9.30 -14.78 17.38
N LEU A 452 -9.86 -14.26 18.48
CA LEU A 452 -11.31 -14.13 18.64
C LEU A 452 -11.93 -13.13 17.65
N GLN A 453 -11.26 -12.00 17.38
CA GLN A 453 -11.77 -10.98 16.46
C GLN A 453 -11.64 -11.34 14.98
N ARG A 454 -10.52 -11.96 14.58
CA ARG A 454 -10.14 -12.11 13.16
C ARG A 454 -10.19 -13.55 12.65
N CYS A 455 -10.25 -14.53 13.54
CA CYS A 455 -10.18 -15.96 13.19
C CYS A 455 -11.48 -16.72 13.49
N GLU A 456 -12.58 -16.01 13.76
CA GLU A 456 -13.94 -16.53 13.98
C GLU A 456 -14.04 -17.83 14.81
N ILE A 457 -13.33 -17.90 15.95
CA ILE A 457 -13.42 -19.06 16.85
C ILE A 457 -14.82 -19.11 17.47
N LYS A 458 -15.73 -19.88 16.87
CA LYS A 458 -17.09 -20.13 17.35
C LYS A 458 -17.10 -21.33 18.31
N ASP A 459 -17.76 -21.15 19.45
CA ASP A 459 -18.24 -22.22 20.35
C ASP A 459 -17.21 -23.18 20.97
N TYR A 460 -15.99 -22.71 21.28
CA TYR A 460 -15.06 -23.46 22.13
C TYR A 460 -14.95 -22.78 23.51
N SER A 461 -15.52 -23.39 24.56
CA SER A 461 -15.39 -22.90 25.93
C SER A 461 -14.85 -23.96 26.90
N PRO A 462 -13.51 -24.07 27.06
CA PRO A 462 -12.93 -24.68 28.25
C PRO A 462 -12.95 -23.71 29.47
N ILE A 463 -13.63 -22.56 29.38
CA ILE A 463 -13.60 -21.50 30.40
C ILE A 463 -14.64 -21.77 31.48
N ASP A 464 -14.18 -22.01 32.69
CA ASP A 464 -15.02 -22.15 33.89
C ASP A 464 -15.41 -20.77 34.47
N GLY A 465 -16.46 -20.74 35.32
CA GLY A 465 -16.93 -19.50 35.97
C GLY A 465 -15.86 -18.80 36.84
N LYS A 466 -14.86 -19.56 37.31
CA LYS A 466 -13.72 -19.04 38.07
C LYS A 466 -12.77 -18.23 37.18
N SER A 467 -12.52 -18.68 35.96
CA SER A 467 -11.70 -17.99 34.97
C SER A 467 -12.31 -16.65 34.56
N ILE A 468 -13.63 -16.58 34.43
CA ILE A 468 -14.38 -15.35 34.14
C ILE A 468 -14.19 -14.33 35.25
N THR A 469 -14.39 -14.76 36.50
CA THR A 469 -14.18 -13.89 37.67
C THR A 469 -12.74 -13.37 37.75
N THR A 470 -11.78 -14.21 37.37
CA THR A 470 -10.36 -13.85 37.35
C THR A 470 -10.08 -12.80 36.26
N MET A 471 -10.69 -12.94 35.08
CA MET A 471 -10.57 -11.98 33.98
C MET A 471 -11.14 -10.60 34.32
N PHE A 472 -12.32 -10.51 34.93
CA PHE A 472 -12.88 -9.23 35.35
C PHE A 472 -12.03 -8.57 36.45
N LYS A 473 -11.53 -9.34 37.42
CA LYS A 473 -10.58 -8.84 38.43
C LYS A 473 -9.30 -8.31 37.80
N PHE A 474 -8.76 -9.03 36.82
CA PHE A 474 -7.58 -8.60 36.06
C PHE A 474 -7.86 -7.28 35.30
N SER A 475 -9.01 -7.17 34.64
CA SER A 475 -9.44 -5.97 33.89
C SER A 475 -9.50 -4.74 34.78
N ILE A 476 -10.15 -4.84 35.94
CA ILE A 476 -10.25 -3.74 36.91
C ILE A 476 -8.87 -3.35 37.46
N SER A 477 -8.03 -4.35 37.75
CA SER A 477 -6.66 -4.13 38.23
C SER A 477 -5.79 -3.43 37.17
N LEU A 478 -5.97 -3.74 35.89
CA LEU A 478 -5.31 -3.06 34.78
C LEU A 478 -5.74 -1.59 34.65
N ILE A 479 -7.03 -1.29 34.80
CA ILE A 479 -7.53 0.08 34.77
C ILE A 479 -6.92 0.90 35.93
N ASN A 480 -6.85 0.31 37.12
CA ASN A 480 -6.22 0.96 38.28
C ASN A 480 -4.71 1.16 38.10
N LEU A 481 -4.03 0.19 37.47
CA LEU A 481 -2.62 0.32 37.11
C LEU A 481 -2.42 1.46 36.10
N TYR A 482 -3.26 1.56 35.06
CA TYR A 482 -3.19 2.63 34.07
C TYR A 482 -3.29 4.03 34.69
N ARG A 483 -4.16 4.19 35.71
CA ARG A 483 -4.33 5.47 36.42
C ARG A 483 -3.08 5.90 37.20
N THR A 484 -2.30 4.94 37.70
CA THR A 484 -1.13 5.19 38.56
C THR A 484 0.21 5.09 37.82
N ALA A 485 0.20 4.55 36.61
CA ALA A 485 1.40 4.31 35.82
C ALA A 485 1.97 5.58 35.14
N PRO A 486 3.29 5.64 34.87
CA PRO A 486 3.92 6.76 34.15
C PRO A 486 3.47 6.80 32.69
N ASP A 487 3.46 8.00 32.09
CA ASP A 487 2.96 8.24 30.73
C ASP A 487 3.64 7.36 29.65
N SER A 488 4.92 7.01 29.84
CA SER A 488 5.67 6.12 28.94
C SER A 488 5.09 4.70 28.85
N SER A 489 4.40 4.23 29.89
CA SER A 489 3.82 2.87 29.97
C SER A 489 2.32 2.84 29.65
N LYS A 490 1.64 3.99 29.68
CA LYS A 490 0.20 4.10 29.43
C LYS A 490 -0.19 3.59 28.04
N GLY A 491 0.66 3.78 27.02
CA GLY A 491 0.41 3.25 25.67
C GLY A 491 0.24 1.72 25.65
N GLN A 492 1.16 1.00 26.27
CA GLN A 492 1.13 -0.47 26.34
C GLN A 492 -0.04 -0.97 27.19
N LEU A 493 -0.34 -0.28 28.30
CA LEU A 493 -1.48 -0.60 29.16
C LEU A 493 -2.81 -0.36 28.46
N ALA A 494 -2.96 0.72 27.69
CA ALA A 494 -4.16 0.99 26.89
C ALA A 494 -4.39 -0.11 25.86
N GLN A 495 -3.34 -0.54 25.15
CA GLN A 495 -3.43 -1.67 24.20
C GLN A 495 -3.86 -2.95 24.90
N LEU A 496 -3.32 -3.23 26.09
CA LEU A 496 -3.69 -4.41 26.87
C LEU A 496 -5.14 -4.35 27.35
N ILE A 497 -5.61 -3.18 27.83
CA ILE A 497 -7.02 -2.95 28.18
C ILE A 497 -7.91 -3.20 26.96
N SER A 498 -7.54 -2.67 25.79
CA SER A 498 -8.26 -2.87 24.53
C SER A 498 -8.45 -4.37 24.22
N SER A 499 -7.36 -5.14 24.26
CA SER A 499 -7.41 -6.58 23.99
C SER A 499 -8.24 -7.36 25.00
N VAL A 500 -8.22 -6.98 26.29
CA VAL A 500 -9.09 -7.60 27.29
C VAL A 500 -10.56 -7.31 27.02
N LEU A 501 -10.92 -6.08 26.62
CA LEU A 501 -12.29 -5.72 26.23
C LEU A 501 -12.75 -6.53 25.02
N ASP A 502 -11.87 -6.77 24.05
CA ASP A 502 -12.17 -7.59 22.88
C ASP A 502 -12.45 -9.04 23.24
N ILE A 503 -11.68 -9.62 24.16
CA ILE A 503 -11.91 -10.98 24.68
C ILE A 503 -13.28 -11.05 25.36
N ILE A 504 -13.58 -10.10 26.27
CA ILE A 504 -14.86 -10.04 26.98
C ILE A 504 -16.04 -9.93 26.00
N SER A 505 -15.91 -9.09 24.98
CA SER A 505 -16.95 -8.86 23.96
C SER A 505 -17.29 -10.08 23.10
N ASN A 506 -16.35 -11.02 22.97
CA ASN A 506 -16.55 -12.25 22.22
C ASN A 506 -17.04 -13.43 23.09
N MET A 507 -16.98 -13.34 24.42
CA MET A 507 -17.41 -14.40 25.35
C MET A 507 -18.86 -14.28 25.82
N ARG A 508 -19.79 -14.11 24.87
CA ARG A 508 -21.17 -13.63 25.13
C ARG A 508 -22.07 -14.53 25.97
N HIS A 509 -21.75 -15.81 26.05
CA HIS A 509 -22.61 -16.85 26.62
C HIS A 509 -22.34 -17.14 28.11
N LEU A 510 -21.38 -16.47 28.75
CA LEU A 510 -20.85 -16.90 30.05
C LEU A 510 -21.03 -15.90 31.21
N TRP A 511 -21.83 -14.84 31.08
CA TRP A 511 -21.72 -13.68 31.98
C TRP A 511 -22.47 -13.74 33.31
N ALA A 512 -21.83 -13.16 34.33
CA ALA A 512 -22.44 -12.79 35.61
C ALA A 512 -22.67 -11.26 35.64
N PHE A 513 -23.94 -10.85 35.73
CA PHE A 513 -24.42 -9.46 35.63
C PHE A 513 -23.63 -8.44 36.49
N TYR A 514 -23.29 -8.79 37.73
CA TYR A 514 -22.63 -7.89 38.68
C TYR A 514 -21.20 -7.46 38.26
N GLN A 515 -20.44 -8.32 37.57
CA GLN A 515 -19.05 -8.00 37.22
C GLN A 515 -18.96 -7.04 36.01
N MET A 516 -19.93 -7.12 35.10
CA MET A 516 -20.04 -6.20 33.96
C MET A 516 -20.41 -4.78 34.39
N GLU A 517 -21.33 -4.63 35.34
CA GLU A 517 -21.70 -3.32 35.90
C GLU A 517 -20.47 -2.62 36.49
N LYS A 518 -19.71 -3.33 37.34
CA LYS A 518 -18.50 -2.77 37.94
C LYS A 518 -17.45 -2.36 36.92
N LEU A 519 -17.21 -3.19 35.89
CA LEU A 519 -16.26 -2.86 34.83
C LEU A 519 -16.72 -1.65 34.01
N THR A 520 -18.01 -1.53 33.72
CA THR A 520 -18.59 -0.41 32.97
C THR A 520 -18.38 0.92 33.70
N LEU A 521 -18.60 0.95 35.02
CA LEU A 521 -18.37 2.15 35.85
C LEU A 521 -16.88 2.54 35.90
N GLU A 522 -15.98 1.56 35.97
CA GLU A 522 -14.54 1.81 35.95
C GLU A 522 -14.07 2.35 34.59
N LEU A 523 -14.64 1.85 33.48
CA LEU A 523 -14.38 2.37 32.13
C LEU A 523 -14.93 3.78 31.96
N HIS A 524 -16.16 4.05 32.39
CA HIS A 524 -16.74 5.40 32.39
C HIS A 524 -15.83 6.38 33.13
N THR A 525 -15.44 6.03 34.35
CA THR A 525 -14.51 6.85 35.14
C THR A 525 -13.18 7.05 34.40
N LEU A 526 -12.62 6.01 33.79
CA LEU A 526 -11.35 6.08 33.04
C LEU A 526 -11.43 7.07 31.86
N PHE A 527 -12.48 6.99 31.03
CA PHE A 527 -12.61 7.84 29.86
C PHE A 527 -13.01 9.28 30.21
N MET A 528 -13.84 9.48 31.23
CA MET A 528 -14.34 10.82 31.62
C MET A 528 -13.36 11.61 32.48
N SER A 529 -12.52 10.97 33.30
CA SER A 529 -11.56 11.64 34.20
C SER A 529 -10.16 11.86 33.61
N SER A 530 -9.91 11.41 32.38
CA SER A 530 -8.57 11.46 31.77
C SER A 530 -8.16 12.86 31.30
N SER A 531 -6.87 13.19 31.40
CA SER A 531 -6.28 14.42 30.84
C SER A 531 -6.16 14.33 29.31
N ASP A 532 -5.98 15.46 28.61
CA ASP A 532 -6.01 15.47 27.14
C ASP A 532 -4.93 14.59 26.46
N ASN A 533 -3.73 14.51 27.05
CA ASN A 533 -2.68 13.58 26.59
C ASN A 533 -3.07 12.10 26.83
N SER A 534 -3.75 11.80 27.94
CA SER A 534 -4.27 10.46 28.23
C SER A 534 -5.46 10.09 27.33
N LYS A 535 -6.31 11.06 26.97
CA LYS A 535 -7.40 10.87 26.00
C LYS A 535 -6.89 10.46 24.62
N ALA A 536 -5.76 11.04 24.18
CA ALA A 536 -5.13 10.66 22.91
C ALA A 536 -4.69 9.18 22.91
N VAL A 537 -4.11 8.69 24.01
CA VAL A 537 -3.71 7.28 24.16
C VAL A 537 -4.93 6.36 24.30
N LEU A 538 -5.93 6.72 25.11
CA LEU A 538 -7.17 5.96 25.31
C LEU A 538 -8.04 5.90 24.06
N SER A 539 -7.86 6.81 23.10
CA SER A 539 -8.55 6.75 21.80
C SER A 539 -8.36 5.40 21.09
N GLN A 540 -7.21 4.75 21.30
CA GLN A 540 -6.90 3.44 20.72
C GLN A 540 -7.83 2.33 21.25
N CYS A 541 -8.43 2.52 22.43
CA CYS A 541 -9.35 1.57 23.05
C CYS A 541 -10.81 1.73 22.57
N LYS A 542 -11.14 2.81 21.84
CA LYS A 542 -12.51 3.11 21.42
C LYS A 542 -13.15 2.03 20.53
N PRO A 543 -12.44 1.37 19.59
CA PRO A 543 -13.02 0.25 18.83
C PRO A 543 -13.44 -0.92 19.72
N SER A 544 -12.57 -1.33 20.65
CA SER A 544 -12.84 -2.41 21.60
C SER A 544 -13.93 -2.01 22.60
N LEU A 545 -13.96 -0.75 23.01
CA LEU A 545 -15.03 -0.19 23.83
C LEU A 545 -16.38 -0.25 23.09
N ALA A 546 -16.45 0.10 21.80
CA ALA A 546 -17.69 -0.01 21.03
C ALA A 546 -18.21 -1.45 21.02
N SER A 547 -17.32 -2.42 20.77
CA SER A 547 -17.64 -3.85 20.82
C SER A 547 -18.13 -4.29 22.22
N PHE A 548 -17.51 -3.77 23.28
CA PHE A 548 -17.92 -4.01 24.66
C PHE A 548 -19.25 -3.32 25.02
N MET A 549 -19.55 -2.17 24.42
CA MET A 549 -20.83 -1.49 24.65
C MET A 549 -21.99 -2.27 24.02
N ALA A 550 -21.78 -2.89 22.86
CA ALA A 550 -22.79 -3.70 22.17
C ALA A 550 -23.36 -4.81 23.07
N ILE A 551 -22.51 -5.45 23.86
CA ILE A 551 -22.88 -6.59 24.70
C ILE A 551 -23.65 -6.21 25.98
N LEU A 552 -23.65 -4.93 26.36
CA LEU A 552 -24.36 -4.47 27.55
C LEU A 552 -25.88 -4.56 27.42
N GLY A 553 -26.41 -4.77 26.20
CA GLY A 553 -27.85 -5.01 25.98
C GLY A 553 -28.34 -6.32 26.63
N HIS A 554 -27.43 -7.21 27.02
CA HIS A 554 -27.75 -8.41 27.78
C HIS A 554 -27.90 -8.16 29.29
N LEU A 555 -27.61 -6.95 29.79
CA LEU A 555 -27.81 -6.59 31.18
C LEU A 555 -29.28 -6.22 31.42
N ASN A 556 -29.94 -6.94 32.33
CA ASN A 556 -31.23 -6.54 32.87
C ASN A 556 -30.99 -5.38 33.85
N SER A 557 -30.84 -4.16 33.33
CA SER A 557 -30.74 -2.98 34.18
C SER A 557 -32.11 -2.71 34.84
N SER A 558 -32.14 -2.60 36.17
CA SER A 558 -33.33 -2.14 36.89
C SER A 558 -33.63 -0.70 36.47
N GLU A 559 -34.90 -0.36 36.26
CA GLU A 559 -35.36 0.98 35.82
C GLU A 559 -35.12 2.12 36.82
N ASP A 560 -34.40 1.86 37.91
CA ASP A 560 -34.15 2.81 38.98
C ASP A 560 -33.15 3.91 38.56
N ASP A 561 -33.62 5.15 38.44
CA ASP A 561 -32.83 6.34 38.05
C ASP A 561 -31.67 6.64 39.01
N SER A 562 -31.64 6.01 40.18
CA SER A 562 -30.53 6.09 41.14
C SER A 562 -29.31 5.23 40.78
N ASN A 563 -29.42 4.36 39.76
CA ASN A 563 -28.31 3.51 39.36
C ASN A 563 -27.26 4.29 38.54
N SER A 564 -26.05 4.42 39.08
CA SER A 564 -24.88 5.01 38.40
C SER A 564 -24.63 4.45 36.99
N LEU A 565 -25.00 3.18 36.74
CA LEU A 565 -24.92 2.53 35.44
C LEU A 565 -25.79 3.22 34.37
N CYS A 566 -26.97 3.71 34.74
CA CYS A 566 -27.92 4.35 33.84
C CYS A 566 -27.42 5.70 33.32
N SER A 567 -26.53 6.37 34.05
CA SER A 567 -25.82 7.58 33.59
C SER A 567 -24.56 7.26 32.79
N ALA A 568 -23.83 6.19 33.16
CA ALA A 568 -22.56 5.86 32.57
C ALA A 568 -22.67 5.33 31.12
N MET A 569 -23.71 4.56 30.79
CA MET A 569 -23.88 3.98 29.46
C MET A 569 -24.15 5.04 28.37
N PRO A 570 -25.09 6.01 28.54
CA PRO A 570 -25.28 7.08 27.57
C PRO A 570 -24.01 7.89 27.32
N ASP A 571 -23.30 8.27 28.38
CA ASP A 571 -22.06 9.05 28.27
C ASP A 571 -20.99 8.34 27.43
N LEU A 572 -20.82 7.02 27.62
CA LEU A 572 -19.86 6.21 26.85
C LEU A 572 -20.29 6.07 25.38
N TYR A 573 -21.57 5.91 25.07
CA TYR A 573 -22.04 5.89 23.68
C TYR A 573 -21.89 7.25 23.00
N HIS A 574 -22.22 8.34 23.70
CA HIS A 574 -22.01 9.68 23.19
C HIS A 574 -20.53 9.99 22.93
N LEU A 575 -19.63 9.51 23.79
CA LEU A 575 -18.18 9.59 23.54
C LEU A 575 -17.78 8.92 22.23
N LEU A 576 -18.35 7.75 21.91
CA LEU A 576 -18.03 6.99 20.70
C LEU A 576 -18.63 7.62 19.43
N VAL A 577 -19.85 8.13 19.49
CA VAL A 577 -20.55 8.72 18.33
C VAL A 577 -20.03 10.13 17.99
N ARG A 578 -19.46 10.85 18.97
CA ARG A 578 -18.80 12.17 18.75
C ARG A 578 -17.42 12.07 18.10
N GLU A 579 -16.97 10.88 17.72
CA GLU A 579 -15.72 10.71 16.98
C GLU A 579 -15.79 11.32 15.58
N ARG A 580 -14.64 11.79 15.08
CA ARG A 580 -14.53 12.32 13.71
C ARG A 580 -14.20 11.26 12.68
N HIS A 581 -13.65 10.12 13.10
CA HIS A 581 -13.21 9.08 12.18
C HIS A 581 -14.40 8.23 11.72
N TRP A 582 -14.73 8.29 10.42
CA TRP A 582 -15.91 7.62 9.84
C TRP A 582 -16.02 6.14 10.26
N ALA A 583 -14.93 5.37 10.18
CA ALA A 583 -14.97 3.94 10.53
C ALA A 583 -15.32 3.69 12.01
N LEU A 584 -14.89 4.57 12.93
CA LEU A 584 -15.23 4.45 14.35
C LEU A 584 -16.70 4.81 14.59
N VAL A 585 -17.20 5.83 13.90
CA VAL A 585 -18.62 6.21 13.97
C VAL A 585 -19.49 5.06 13.46
N HIS A 586 -19.15 4.47 12.32
CA HIS A 586 -19.89 3.31 11.78
C HIS A 586 -19.83 2.10 12.72
N LEU A 587 -18.67 1.81 13.33
CA LEU A 587 -18.53 0.74 14.32
C LEU A 587 -19.38 1.01 15.57
N ALA A 588 -19.36 2.25 16.07
CA ALA A 588 -20.16 2.67 17.21
C ALA A 588 -21.66 2.58 16.93
N MET A 589 -22.10 3.00 15.74
CA MET A 589 -23.48 2.87 15.29
C MET A 589 -23.91 1.41 15.16
N GLY A 590 -23.08 0.55 14.57
CA GLY A 590 -23.35 -0.89 14.50
C GLY A 590 -23.46 -1.53 15.88
N SER A 591 -22.57 -1.14 16.80
CA SER A 591 -22.58 -1.58 18.20
C SER A 591 -23.83 -1.14 18.95
N PHE A 592 -24.21 0.14 18.78
CA PHE A 592 -25.46 0.69 19.34
C PHE A 592 -26.69 -0.02 18.78
N GLY A 593 -26.72 -0.34 17.48
CA GLY A 593 -27.81 -1.12 16.88
C GLY A 593 -27.96 -2.51 17.51
N TYR A 594 -26.85 -3.20 17.80
CA TYR A 594 -26.88 -4.50 18.47
C TYR A 594 -27.39 -4.42 19.91
N PHE A 595 -26.98 -3.37 20.64
CA PHE A 595 -27.48 -3.04 21.97
C PHE A 595 -28.97 -2.72 21.94
N ALA A 596 -29.40 -1.81 21.06
CA ALA A 596 -30.77 -1.35 20.96
C ALA A 596 -31.77 -2.46 20.64
N ALA A 597 -31.38 -3.44 19.82
CA ALA A 597 -32.21 -4.61 19.53
C ALA A 597 -32.53 -5.48 20.76
N ARG A 598 -31.88 -5.27 21.90
CA ARG A 598 -32.01 -6.06 23.14
C ARG A 598 -32.41 -5.23 24.35
N THR A 599 -32.61 -3.93 24.17
CA THR A 599 -32.92 -2.98 25.23
C THR A 599 -34.36 -2.47 25.04
N SER A 600 -35.09 -2.22 26.13
CA SER A 600 -36.45 -1.73 26.02
C SER A 600 -36.49 -0.33 25.40
N PHE A 601 -37.57 -0.04 24.68
CA PHE A 601 -37.79 1.26 24.05
C PHE A 601 -37.72 2.42 25.06
N THR A 602 -38.23 2.23 26.27
CA THR A 602 -38.18 3.21 27.37
C THR A 602 -36.75 3.58 27.79
N GLN A 603 -35.82 2.61 27.75
CA GLN A 603 -34.42 2.83 28.10
C GLN A 603 -33.64 3.51 26.97
N LEU A 604 -34.02 3.31 25.70
CA LEU A 604 -33.33 3.87 24.54
C LEU A 604 -33.42 5.41 24.45
N TRP A 605 -34.49 6.01 24.97
CA TRP A 605 -34.65 7.46 25.02
C TRP A 605 -33.57 8.19 25.81
N ARG A 606 -32.89 7.51 26.75
CA ARG A 606 -31.78 8.07 27.54
C ARG A 606 -30.50 8.30 26.71
N PHE A 607 -30.42 7.75 25.50
CA PHE A 607 -29.25 7.82 24.61
C PHE A 607 -29.40 8.89 23.51
N VAL A 608 -30.46 9.69 23.57
CA VAL A 608 -30.75 10.80 22.64
C VAL A 608 -30.68 12.11 23.46
N PRO A 609 -30.15 13.23 22.91
CA PRO A 609 -30.05 14.48 23.66
C PRO A 609 -31.39 14.89 24.30
N GLY A 610 -31.33 15.52 25.47
CA GLY A 610 -32.52 15.93 26.23
C GLY A 610 -33.50 16.77 25.42
N ASP A 611 -33.03 17.57 24.46
CA ASP A 611 -33.87 18.38 23.55
C ASP A 611 -34.76 17.52 22.62
N ALA A 612 -34.33 16.31 22.27
CA ALA A 612 -35.08 15.35 21.47
C ALA A 612 -35.94 14.41 22.33
N ALA A 613 -35.58 14.17 23.59
CA ALA A 613 -36.47 13.54 24.57
C ALA A 613 -37.65 14.48 24.97
N LEU A 614 -37.48 15.79 24.80
CA LEU A 614 -38.53 16.80 24.96
C LEU A 614 -39.46 16.93 23.72
N SER A 615 -39.26 16.16 22.65
CA SER A 615 -40.14 16.10 21.48
C SER A 615 -41.48 15.40 21.75
N TYR A 616 -41.90 15.32 23.03
CA TYR A 616 -43.26 15.00 23.42
C TYR A 616 -44.20 15.94 22.68
N ASN A 617 -44.94 15.41 21.71
CA ASN A 617 -45.86 16.22 20.91
C ASN A 617 -47.06 16.59 21.80
N THR A 618 -46.93 17.70 22.53
CA THR A 618 -47.98 18.25 23.41
C THR A 618 -49.28 18.54 22.66
N ASN A 619 -49.25 18.56 21.32
CA ASN A 619 -50.39 18.87 20.48
C ASN A 619 -51.19 17.62 20.03
N THR A 620 -50.63 16.41 20.12
CA THR A 620 -51.32 15.19 19.63
C THR A 620 -51.54 14.11 20.69
N GLY A 621 -50.81 14.12 21.81
CA GLY A 621 -51.03 13.17 22.91
C GLY A 621 -50.79 11.70 22.54
N VAL A 622 -50.02 11.43 21.48
CA VAL A 622 -49.64 10.08 21.04
C VAL A 622 -48.19 9.84 21.44
N ASP A 623 -47.93 8.71 22.12
CA ASP A 623 -46.58 8.23 22.40
C ASP A 623 -45.78 8.16 21.10
N ILE A 624 -44.56 8.69 21.11
CA ILE A 624 -43.66 8.64 19.96
C ILE A 624 -43.38 7.17 19.66
N ASP A 625 -43.74 6.72 18.45
CA ASP A 625 -43.51 5.36 18.00
C ASP A 625 -42.03 5.12 17.67
N GLU A 626 -41.65 3.87 17.38
CA GLU A 626 -40.28 3.51 17.00
C GLU A 626 -39.75 4.34 15.82
N ASN A 627 -40.63 4.77 14.91
CA ASN A 627 -40.27 5.62 13.77
C ASN A 627 -39.87 7.04 14.20
N GLY A 628 -40.56 7.62 15.18
CA GLY A 628 -40.22 8.93 15.73
C GLY A 628 -38.86 8.95 16.44
N PHE A 629 -38.53 7.90 17.20
CA PHE A 629 -37.19 7.73 17.77
C PHE A 629 -36.10 7.67 16.68
N MET A 630 -36.33 6.88 15.62
CA MET A 630 -35.37 6.75 14.51
C MET A 630 -35.17 8.07 13.74
N LEU A 631 -36.20 8.93 13.66
CA LEU A 631 -36.09 10.26 13.04
C LEU A 631 -35.24 11.23 13.88
N GLU A 632 -35.42 11.25 15.20
CA GLU A 632 -34.62 12.08 16.10
C GLU A 632 -33.16 11.61 16.19
N LEU A 633 -32.95 10.28 16.27
CA LEU A 633 -31.61 9.68 16.20
C LEU A 633 -30.92 10.02 14.88
N ARG A 634 -31.65 9.97 13.76
CA ARG A 634 -31.15 10.37 12.44
C ARG A 634 -30.80 11.86 12.39
N ALA A 635 -31.64 12.74 12.94
CA ALA A 635 -31.38 14.18 12.98
C ALA A 635 -30.12 14.51 13.81
N PHE A 636 -29.94 13.82 14.94
CA PHE A 636 -28.72 13.91 15.75
C PHE A 636 -27.47 13.46 14.96
N LEU A 637 -27.52 12.28 14.34
CA LEU A 637 -26.40 11.75 13.54
C LEU A 637 -26.07 12.64 12.33
N GLN A 638 -27.10 13.21 11.69
CA GLN A 638 -26.92 14.14 10.56
C GLN A 638 -26.32 15.49 10.98
N LYS A 639 -26.60 15.94 12.21
CA LYS A 639 -26.00 17.16 12.78
C LYS A 639 -24.52 16.97 13.14
N GLU A 640 -24.13 15.75 13.55
CA GLU A 640 -22.74 15.40 13.87
C GLU A 640 -21.91 15.01 12.63
N VAL A 641 -22.54 14.56 11.53
CA VAL A 641 -21.87 14.05 10.31
C VAL A 641 -22.26 14.85 9.05
N ALA A 642 -22.02 16.16 9.02
CA ALA A 642 -22.31 16.99 7.84
C ALA A 642 -21.39 16.67 6.63
N LEU A 643 -21.80 15.62 5.90
CA LEU A 643 -21.74 15.30 4.46
C LEU A 643 -20.40 15.42 3.69
N ARG A 644 -19.94 14.29 3.14
CA ARG A 644 -19.38 14.25 1.78
C ARG A 644 -19.99 13.09 1.00
N ALA A 645 -20.53 13.40 -0.17
CA ALA A 645 -21.34 12.53 -1.01
C ALA A 645 -20.51 11.54 -1.86
N ASP A 646 -21.09 10.37 -2.09
CA ASP A 646 -20.55 9.20 -2.81
C ASP A 646 -20.46 9.35 -4.35
N LYS A 647 -19.84 10.43 -4.85
CA LYS A 647 -19.48 10.50 -6.28
C LYS A 647 -18.05 10.98 -6.48
N TRP A 648 -17.32 10.29 -7.35
CA TRP A 648 -15.98 10.66 -7.79
C TRP A 648 -16.03 11.95 -8.61
N SER A 649 -15.85 13.08 -7.93
CA SER A 649 -15.71 14.41 -8.53
C SER A 649 -14.24 14.71 -8.84
N GLU A 650 -14.00 15.75 -9.64
CA GLU A 650 -12.67 16.31 -9.93
C GLU A 650 -11.85 16.59 -8.66
N GLU A 651 -12.53 16.96 -7.57
CA GLU A 651 -11.94 17.13 -6.25
C GLU A 651 -11.35 15.83 -5.70
N GLN A 652 -11.95 14.67 -5.95
CA GLN A 652 -11.45 13.37 -5.51
C GLN A 652 -10.17 12.95 -6.24
N VAL A 653 -10.04 13.25 -7.53
CA VAL A 653 -8.79 13.03 -8.27
C VAL A 653 -7.67 13.94 -7.73
N CYS A 654 -7.99 15.19 -7.39
CA CYS A 654 -7.04 16.09 -6.73
C CYS A 654 -6.60 15.56 -5.35
N PHE A 655 -7.52 14.97 -4.57
CA PHE A 655 -7.18 14.30 -3.32
C PHE A 655 -6.22 13.13 -3.55
N LEU A 656 -6.44 12.29 -4.56
CA LEU A 656 -5.52 11.19 -4.91
C LEU A 656 -4.14 11.67 -5.33
N VAL A 657 -4.03 12.79 -6.07
CA VAL A 657 -2.73 13.41 -6.38
C VAL A 657 -2.03 13.86 -5.09
N SER A 658 -2.76 14.51 -4.19
CA SER A 658 -2.21 14.95 -2.90
C SER A 658 -1.74 13.77 -2.03
N GLU A 659 -2.49 12.67 -2.05
CA GLU A 659 -2.14 11.43 -1.36
C GLU A 659 -0.90 10.79 -1.97
N GLY A 660 -0.87 10.65 -3.30
CA GLY A 660 0.28 10.14 -4.05
C GLY A 660 1.56 10.91 -3.75
N ARG A 661 1.49 12.23 -3.60
CA ARG A 661 2.65 13.06 -3.20
C ARG A 661 3.17 12.72 -1.81
N VAL A 662 2.26 12.53 -0.84
CA VAL A 662 2.61 12.15 0.54
C VAL A 662 3.24 10.76 0.55
N LEU A 663 2.69 9.82 -0.21
CA LEU A 663 3.22 8.46 -0.32
C LEU A 663 4.58 8.41 -1.00
N LYS A 664 4.78 9.20 -2.06
CA LYS A 664 6.09 9.32 -2.71
C LYS A 664 7.13 9.83 -1.72
N LYS A 665 6.81 10.88 -0.97
CA LYS A 665 7.70 11.41 0.07
C LYS A 665 8.03 10.36 1.14
N LEU A 666 7.05 9.54 1.52
CA LEU A 666 7.27 8.43 2.46
C LEU A 666 8.28 7.41 1.90
N VAL A 667 8.15 7.03 0.63
CA VAL A 667 9.08 6.12 -0.06
C VAL A 667 10.48 6.71 -0.12
N GLU A 668 10.60 8.00 -0.46
CA GLU A 668 11.88 8.73 -0.48
C GLU A 668 12.53 8.72 0.92
N THR A 669 11.78 9.06 1.98
CA THR A 669 12.28 9.06 3.37
C THR A 669 12.64 7.68 3.94
N THR A 670 12.08 6.61 3.38
CA THR A 670 12.39 5.23 3.81
C THR A 670 13.51 4.61 2.99
N SER A 671 13.79 5.15 1.80
CA SER A 671 14.92 4.78 0.95
C SER A 671 16.21 5.49 1.36
N GLU A 672 16.10 6.65 2.01
CA GLU A 672 17.21 7.29 2.72
C GLU A 672 17.52 6.50 4.00
N ILE A 673 18.56 5.67 3.95
CA ILE A 673 19.15 5.08 5.16
C ILE A 673 19.47 6.23 6.13
N PRO A 674 18.99 6.22 7.39
CA PRO A 674 19.36 7.24 8.35
C PRO A 674 20.88 7.17 8.55
N GLN A 675 21.63 8.14 8.04
CA GLN A 675 22.92 8.45 8.63
C GLN A 675 22.64 8.83 10.08
N ALA A 676 23.39 8.20 11.00
CA ALA A 676 23.26 8.42 12.43
C ALA A 676 23.16 9.93 12.72
N PRO A 677 22.29 10.37 13.65
CA PRO A 677 22.10 11.79 13.87
C PRO A 677 23.43 12.39 14.34
N GLU A 678 24.07 13.18 13.48
CA GLU A 678 25.07 14.12 13.91
C GLU A 678 24.40 14.99 14.98
N ARG A 679 24.92 14.93 16.21
CA ARG A 679 24.58 15.87 17.26
C ARG A 679 24.84 17.27 16.73
N GLU A 680 23.80 18.00 16.38
CA GLU A 680 23.85 19.45 16.21
C GLU A 680 24.20 20.10 17.55
N GLU A 681 25.49 20.18 17.88
CA GLU A 681 25.99 21.26 18.72
C GLU A 681 26.16 22.49 17.83
N LYS A 682 25.15 23.36 17.85
CA LYS A 682 25.20 24.70 17.28
C LYS A 682 26.30 25.51 17.96
N ALA A 683 27.47 25.57 17.33
CA ALA A 683 28.43 26.65 17.52
C ALA A 683 28.50 27.46 16.22
N ALA A 684 27.83 28.61 16.21
CA ALA A 684 27.92 29.59 15.15
C ALA A 684 29.36 30.11 15.05
N ILE A 685 30.04 29.85 13.93
CA ILE A 685 31.20 30.63 13.50
C ILE A 685 30.97 31.03 12.05
N SER A 686 30.62 32.29 11.87
CA SER A 686 30.70 33.00 10.60
C SER A 686 32.15 33.00 10.10
N MET A 687 32.42 32.62 8.86
CA MET A 687 33.46 33.27 8.05
C MET A 687 33.20 33.16 6.55
N ASP A 688 33.22 34.35 5.96
CA ASP A 688 33.36 34.80 4.59
C ASP A 688 33.81 33.83 3.49
N VAL A 689 33.11 34.02 2.36
CA VAL A 689 33.52 33.69 1.01
C VAL A 689 34.88 34.32 0.70
N ASN A 690 35.88 33.50 0.36
CA ASN A 690 36.97 33.96 -0.49
C ASN A 690 37.48 32.86 -1.43
N THR A 691 37.42 33.21 -2.71
CA THR A 691 37.90 32.48 -3.86
C THR A 691 39.42 32.29 -3.83
N LYS A 692 39.90 31.05 -3.93
CA LYS A 692 41.23 30.72 -4.48
C LYS A 692 41.26 29.28 -4.99
N LYS A 693 41.42 29.12 -6.31
CA LYS A 693 41.84 27.87 -6.96
C LYS A 693 43.14 27.36 -6.31
N ARG A 694 43.18 26.11 -5.81
CA ARG A 694 44.36 25.23 -5.86
C ARG A 694 44.10 23.81 -5.33
N LYS A 695 44.61 22.86 -6.13
CA LYS A 695 45.06 21.47 -5.86
C LYS A 695 44.12 20.52 -5.11
N MET A 696 43.79 19.45 -5.82
CA MET A 696 43.22 18.19 -5.33
C MET A 696 43.97 17.71 -4.07
N PRO A 697 43.29 17.44 -2.94
CA PRO A 697 43.95 16.87 -1.76
C PRO A 697 44.19 15.37 -1.94
N ASP A 698 45.37 14.89 -1.56
CA ASP A 698 45.67 13.46 -1.48
C ASP A 698 44.80 12.84 -0.37
N GLY A 699 43.82 12.00 -0.74
CA GLY A 699 42.91 11.34 0.20
C GLY A 699 43.61 10.49 1.27
N ILE A 700 44.90 10.19 1.07
CA ILE A 700 45.77 9.54 2.05
C ILE A 700 46.07 10.47 3.24
N GLY A 701 46.30 11.76 2.99
CA GLY A 701 46.59 12.74 4.05
C GLY A 701 45.37 13.04 4.93
N GLU A 702 44.19 13.13 4.32
CA GLU A 702 42.92 13.31 5.04
C GLU A 702 42.56 12.05 5.85
N GLY A 703 42.75 10.87 5.27
CA GLY A 703 42.64 9.60 5.99
C GLY A 703 43.60 9.49 7.19
N MET A 704 44.82 10.03 7.06
CA MET A 704 45.81 10.03 8.14
C MET A 704 45.48 11.01 9.26
N ALA A 705 44.96 12.19 8.92
CA ALA A 705 44.46 13.15 9.90
C ALA A 705 43.28 12.56 10.69
N LEU A 706 42.35 11.88 10.02
CA LEU A 706 41.22 11.20 10.67
C LEU A 706 41.68 10.08 11.63
N LEU A 707 42.68 9.29 11.23
CA LEU A 707 43.25 8.23 12.07
C LEU A 707 43.93 8.77 13.32
N GLN A 708 44.72 9.84 13.19
CA GLN A 708 45.38 10.50 14.32
C GLN A 708 44.37 11.16 15.28
N ASN A 709 43.32 11.79 14.74
CA ASN A 709 42.24 12.38 15.54
C ASN A 709 41.43 11.29 16.26
N GLY A 710 41.10 10.19 15.58
CA GLY A 710 40.42 9.03 16.19
C GLY A 710 41.22 8.42 17.34
N LEU A 711 42.54 8.27 17.19
CA LEU A 711 43.43 7.81 18.26
C LEU A 711 43.42 8.74 19.48
N LYS A 712 43.45 10.05 19.25
CA LYS A 712 43.40 11.05 20.32
C LYS A 712 42.09 10.98 21.11
N VAL A 713 40.95 10.79 20.42
CA VAL A 713 39.63 10.64 21.04
C VAL A 713 39.52 9.33 21.84
N MET A 714 40.04 8.22 21.30
CA MET A 714 40.07 6.95 22.02
C MET A 714 40.92 7.06 23.30
N ARG A 715 42.03 7.80 23.25
CA ARG A 715 42.89 8.03 24.42
C ARG A 715 42.22 8.89 25.48
N SER A 716 41.51 9.96 25.10
CA SER A 716 40.76 10.79 26.06
C SER A 716 39.64 9.99 26.73
N ALA A 717 38.89 9.19 25.97
CA ALA A 717 37.86 8.31 26.53
C ALA A 717 38.44 7.26 27.49
N LEU A 718 39.66 6.77 27.20
CA LEU A 718 40.36 5.84 28.10
C LEU A 718 40.69 6.48 29.46
N TYR A 719 41.10 7.75 29.48
CA TYR A 719 41.39 8.47 30.74
C TYR A 719 40.13 8.72 31.58
N GLU A 720 38.96 8.85 30.94
CA GLU A 720 37.66 9.05 31.59
C GLU A 720 37.03 7.76 32.17
N THR A 721 37.59 6.58 31.92
CA THR A 721 36.99 5.29 32.37
C THR A 721 37.45 4.88 33.77
N ASP A 722 36.55 4.56 34.71
CA ASP A 722 36.91 4.26 36.12
C ASP A 722 37.62 2.91 36.39
N SER A 723 37.85 2.08 35.36
CA SER A 723 38.50 0.77 35.50
C SER A 723 40.02 0.84 35.28
N ALA A 724 40.79 0.78 36.37
CA ALA A 724 42.26 0.86 36.34
C ALA A 724 42.92 -0.31 35.57
N GLU A 725 42.35 -1.52 35.62
CA GLU A 725 42.89 -2.71 34.96
C GLU A 725 42.70 -2.66 33.43
N LEU A 726 41.56 -2.14 32.98
CA LEU A 726 41.28 -1.88 31.56
C LEU A 726 42.13 -0.73 31.00
N LYS A 727 42.36 0.31 31.81
CA LYS A 727 43.21 1.45 31.49
C LYS A 727 44.64 1.02 31.19
N ASP A 728 45.28 0.23 32.06
CA ASP A 728 46.66 -0.20 31.84
C ASP A 728 46.79 -1.11 30.63
N ARG A 729 45.89 -2.08 30.48
CA ARG A 729 45.93 -3.05 29.37
C ARG A 729 45.74 -2.37 28.01
N LEU A 730 44.74 -1.49 27.89
CA LEU A 730 44.45 -0.78 26.64
C LEU A 730 45.43 0.37 26.36
N ALA A 731 46.00 1.02 27.38
CA ALA A 731 47.02 2.06 27.18
C ALA A 731 48.28 1.50 26.49
N THR A 732 48.71 0.29 26.82
CA THR A 732 49.79 -0.40 26.10
C THR A 732 49.45 -0.74 24.65
N HIS A 733 48.18 -1.02 24.33
CA HIS A 733 47.75 -1.29 22.96
C HIS A 733 47.61 0.01 22.14
N LEU A 734 47.05 1.07 22.74
CA LEU A 734 46.90 2.39 22.13
C LEU A 734 48.26 3.03 21.83
N SER A 735 49.22 2.96 22.75
CA SER A 735 50.57 3.49 22.52
C SER A 735 51.31 2.78 21.38
N ARG A 736 51.13 1.45 21.24
CA ARG A 736 51.68 0.68 20.09
C ARG A 736 51.02 1.10 18.78
N LEU A 737 49.71 1.34 18.80
CA LEU A 737 48.95 1.77 17.62
C LEU A 737 49.31 3.20 17.20
N GLU A 738 49.46 4.12 18.15
CA GLU A 738 49.96 5.48 17.91
C GLU A 738 51.38 5.47 17.33
N SER A 739 52.26 4.61 17.83
CA SER A 739 53.62 4.45 17.29
C SER A 739 53.60 3.92 15.85
N ALA A 740 52.71 2.98 15.53
CA ALA A 740 52.58 2.45 14.17
C ALA A 740 52.02 3.50 13.20
N VAL A 741 51.00 4.26 13.61
CA VAL A 741 50.42 5.35 12.81
C VAL A 741 51.41 6.50 12.62
N SER A 742 52.22 6.82 13.64
CA SER A 742 53.29 7.82 13.53
C SER A 742 54.41 7.37 12.57
N GLN A 743 54.75 6.08 12.57
CA GLN A 743 55.69 5.52 11.59
C GLN A 743 55.13 5.61 10.17
N ILE A 744 53.86 5.26 9.97
CA ILE A 744 53.18 5.35 8.66
C ILE A 744 53.11 6.81 8.17
N ALA A 745 52.79 7.76 9.06
CA ALA A 745 52.82 9.18 8.74
C ALA A 745 54.22 9.66 8.32
N SER A 746 55.29 9.17 8.97
CA SER A 746 56.67 9.52 8.60
C SER A 746 57.12 8.98 7.23
N PHE A 747 56.43 7.96 6.69
CA PHE A 747 56.64 7.48 5.32
C PHE A 747 55.86 8.33 4.31
N SER A 748 54.72 8.90 4.69
CA SER A 748 53.93 9.81 3.87
C SER A 748 54.64 11.15 3.59
N ASP A 749 55.52 11.60 4.49
CA ASP A 749 56.31 12.84 4.31
C ASP A 749 57.59 12.64 3.46
N LYS A 750 57.89 11.40 3.04
CA LYS A 750 59.07 11.03 2.23
C LYS A 750 58.75 10.59 0.80
N ILE A 751 57.47 10.59 0.42
CA ILE A 751 56.98 10.42 -0.95
C ILE A 751 56.55 11.80 -1.45
#